data_AF-A0A8H4XDH4-F1
#
_entry.id   AF-A0A8H4XDH4-F1
#
_cell.length_a   1.000
_cell.length_b   1.000
_cell.length_c   1.000
_cell.angle_alpha   90.00
_cell.angle_beta   90.00
_cell.angle_gamma   90.00
#
_symmetry.space_group_name_H-M   'P 1'
#
loop_
_entity.id
_entity.type
_entity.pdbx_description
1 polymer ?
#
loop_
_entity_poly.entity_id
_entity_poly.type
_entity_poly.pdbx_seq_one_letter_code
_entity_poly.pdbx_strand_id
1 'polypeptide(L)'
;MALRNSLLQYICSVLLLVSAASALKFDLTAQAQGSTKERCVRNFVGKDTLVVVTATVDGYKGDGMMVNVYIRDAVGNEYGRPKDVVGESRTVFTSHADAAFDVCFENAFTGSKRINNPTRHVELDIDIGADAKDWSAIQATEKLKPVEAELRRIEEITAELVSEMEYLRTREQKLRDTNESTNNRVKWFGVTTTWLLIGLWVWQIFYLRAYFSCGAPPHPGTTPRYFDPWTKEPHVEFSSKGQRISEVMADLNPPKTAIQDQDINPWSVEGAQGENGEVAAINYDAICQKWKTSLIDQELLERFERVTGKKPHRWLRRGLFFSHRDFDKILTKYEHGEPFFLYTGRGPSTGSLHLGHTIPLEFTKWLQDVFDVPLVFMLTDDEKALFKDTLTFEETLSYAMENARDIIALGFDVKKTFLYSDLKYLSNHFLMNAWEFSKLVTFNQVRGAFGFNESTNIGKIFFPSVQCVAAFATSYPEIWSDEPSPVRTKQLGKIQCLIPMGIDQDPYFRLVRDNAHRMKNPSPKPALIHSKFLTALQGVGGKMSSSNPNSAIFMTDTAKQIKNKINRFAFSGGRETLEEHREKGGNPDVDVAYIYLTYFEDDDAKLEKIYNDYKSGALLTGEMKKLAIEALQPVVQQFQERRKEVTDEVLESFMKPRRLQWGGNPNPKPKEEKKADNKADNKKEEKTTELPDRTAEPSA
;
A
#
# COMPACT_ATOMS: atom_id res chain seq x y z
N MET A 1 9.53 46.73 -12.79
CA MET A 1 8.50 47.69 -12.37
C MET A 1 7.33 46.87 -11.83
N ALA A 2 7.34 46.57 -10.53
CA ALA A 2 6.44 45.61 -9.90
C ALA A 2 5.09 46.28 -9.58
N LEU A 3 3.99 45.76 -10.12
CA LEU A 3 2.65 46.21 -9.74
C LEU A 3 2.26 45.58 -8.40
N ARG A 4 2.07 46.46 -7.42
CA ARG A 4 1.61 46.21 -6.06
C ARG A 4 0.08 46.06 -6.06
N ASN A 5 -0.44 44.83 -6.13
CA ASN A 5 -1.86 44.53 -5.90
C ASN A 5 -1.97 43.14 -5.23
N SER A 6 -2.05 43.06 -3.89
CA SER A 6 -2.31 41.78 -3.20
C SER A 6 -2.80 41.93 -1.75
N LEU A 7 -3.86 42.71 -1.55
CA LEU A 7 -4.66 42.59 -0.32
C LEU A 7 -6.14 42.77 -0.63
N LEU A 8 -6.45 43.76 -1.47
CA LEU A 8 -7.82 43.99 -1.95
C LEU A 8 -8.34 42.82 -2.81
N GLN A 9 -7.48 42.22 -3.65
CA GLN A 9 -7.84 41.03 -4.42
C GLN A 9 -8.09 39.82 -3.52
N TYR A 10 -7.29 39.60 -2.48
CA TYR A 10 -7.52 38.49 -1.54
C TYR A 10 -8.81 38.68 -0.74
N ILE A 11 -9.09 39.90 -0.26
CA ILE A 11 -10.33 40.20 0.47
C ILE A 11 -11.55 40.06 -0.46
N CYS A 12 -11.48 40.54 -1.69
CA CYS A 12 -12.55 40.35 -2.68
C CYS A 12 -12.75 38.87 -3.04
N SER A 13 -11.68 38.07 -3.11
CA SER A 13 -11.75 36.63 -3.40
C SER A 13 -12.41 35.85 -2.25
N VAL A 14 -12.11 36.22 -1.00
CA VAL A 14 -12.72 35.61 0.19
C VAL A 14 -14.19 36.02 0.32
N LEU A 15 -14.55 37.27 0.02
CA LEU A 15 -15.95 37.72 -0.02
C LEU A 15 -16.76 37.03 -1.12
N LEU A 16 -16.14 36.74 -2.28
CA LEU A 16 -16.74 35.95 -3.37
C LEU A 16 -16.97 34.47 -3.00
N LEU A 17 -16.11 33.89 -2.16
CA LEU A 17 -16.26 32.51 -1.67
C LEU A 17 -17.36 32.37 -0.61
N VAL A 18 -17.57 33.38 0.24
CA VAL A 18 -18.69 33.37 1.21
C VAL A 18 -20.05 33.49 0.51
N SER A 19 -20.12 34.15 -0.66
CA SER A 19 -21.34 34.18 -1.48
C SER A 19 -21.66 32.86 -2.22
N ALA A 20 -20.79 31.85 -2.15
CA ALA A 20 -20.99 30.55 -2.79
C ALA A 20 -21.52 29.46 -1.85
N ALA A 21 -21.79 29.78 -0.58
CA ALA A 21 -22.51 28.89 0.32
C ALA A 21 -24.00 28.85 -0.06
N SER A 22 -24.37 27.91 -0.91
CA SER A 22 -25.77 27.68 -1.27
C SER A 22 -26.34 26.52 -0.45
N ALA A 23 -27.38 26.82 0.34
CA ALA A 23 -28.47 25.87 0.57
C ALA A 23 -29.05 25.40 -0.78
N LEU A 24 -29.90 24.37 -0.80
CA LEU A 24 -30.42 23.79 -2.04
C LEU A 24 -31.41 24.76 -2.73
N LYS A 25 -30.86 25.75 -3.46
CA LYS A 25 -31.58 26.78 -4.21
C LYS A 25 -31.46 26.49 -5.70
N PHE A 26 -32.59 26.43 -6.41
CA PHE A 26 -32.60 26.20 -7.85
C PHE A 26 -33.77 26.89 -8.55
N ASP A 27 -33.56 27.13 -9.85
CA ASP A 27 -34.54 27.81 -10.70
C ASP A 27 -35.38 26.77 -11.44
N LEU A 28 -36.70 26.91 -11.32
CA LEU A 28 -37.70 26.03 -11.91
C LEU A 28 -38.42 26.75 -13.05
N THR A 29 -38.08 26.39 -14.28
CA THR A 29 -38.71 26.91 -15.50
C THR A 29 -40.13 26.37 -15.67
N ALA A 30 -41.12 27.24 -15.92
CA ALA A 30 -42.50 26.85 -16.18
C ALA A 30 -42.65 26.19 -17.55
N GLN A 31 -43.56 25.24 -17.63
CA GLN A 31 -43.78 24.42 -18.81
C GLN A 31 -45.23 24.47 -19.28
N ALA A 32 -45.43 24.23 -20.58
CA ALA A 32 -46.75 24.24 -21.20
C ALA A 32 -47.63 23.10 -20.64
N GLN A 33 -48.94 23.34 -20.56
CA GLN A 33 -49.91 22.33 -20.11
C GLN A 33 -49.74 21.02 -20.90
N GLY A 34 -49.31 19.96 -20.21
CA GLY A 34 -49.18 18.61 -20.76
C GLY A 34 -47.77 17.98 -20.74
N SER A 35 -46.71 18.71 -20.37
CA SER A 35 -45.38 18.11 -20.19
C SER A 35 -45.12 17.68 -18.74
N THR A 36 -44.77 16.41 -18.54
CA THR A 36 -44.55 15.79 -17.21
C THR A 36 -43.10 15.90 -16.72
N LYS A 37 -42.46 17.06 -16.88
CA LYS A 37 -41.04 17.21 -16.50
C LYS A 37 -40.94 17.88 -15.13
N GLU A 38 -40.97 17.04 -14.10
CA GLU A 38 -40.69 17.38 -12.71
C GLU A 38 -39.18 17.47 -12.43
N ARG A 39 -38.80 18.31 -11.46
CA ARG A 39 -37.45 18.27 -10.86
C ARG A 39 -37.56 17.69 -9.47
N CYS A 40 -36.88 16.58 -9.23
CA CYS A 40 -36.91 15.87 -7.96
C CYS A 40 -35.57 15.93 -7.24
N VAL A 41 -35.62 16.12 -5.93
CA VAL A 41 -34.49 15.97 -5.01
C VAL A 41 -34.74 14.71 -4.20
N ARG A 42 -33.78 13.77 -4.21
CA ARG A 42 -33.89 12.46 -3.57
C ARG A 42 -33.02 12.38 -2.33
N ASN A 43 -33.62 12.06 -1.19
CA ASN A 43 -32.92 11.77 0.06
C ASN A 43 -33.26 10.37 0.56
N PHE A 44 -32.37 9.78 1.36
CA PHE A 44 -32.60 8.50 2.02
C PHE A 44 -33.00 8.75 3.48
N VAL A 45 -33.96 7.97 3.95
CA VAL A 45 -34.42 8.01 5.35
C VAL A 45 -34.62 6.59 5.87
N GLY A 46 -34.20 6.35 7.11
CA GLY A 46 -34.48 5.10 7.82
C GLY A 46 -35.96 4.97 8.17
N LYS A 47 -36.44 3.80 8.53
CA LYS A 47 -37.82 3.56 8.97
C LYS A 47 -38.14 4.34 10.27
N ASP A 48 -39.40 4.75 10.44
CA ASP A 48 -39.93 5.39 11.64
C ASP A 48 -39.20 6.69 12.04
N THR A 49 -38.63 7.38 11.05
CA THR A 49 -37.85 8.61 11.23
C THR A 49 -38.68 9.83 10.83
N LEU A 50 -38.64 10.89 11.64
CA LEU A 50 -39.34 12.15 11.37
C LEU A 50 -38.61 12.94 10.28
N VAL A 51 -39.37 13.47 9.32
CA VAL A 51 -38.86 14.32 8.24
C VAL A 51 -39.70 15.59 8.14
N VAL A 52 -39.03 16.73 8.05
CA VAL A 52 -39.64 18.04 7.82
C VAL A 52 -39.08 18.58 6.50
N VAL A 53 -39.97 18.81 5.53
CA VAL A 53 -39.65 19.39 4.23
C VAL A 53 -40.20 20.81 4.19
N THR A 54 -39.32 21.79 4.05
CA THR A 54 -39.68 23.21 3.93
C THR A 54 -39.30 23.70 2.54
N ALA A 55 -40.30 24.03 1.72
CA ALA A 55 -40.11 24.57 0.39
C ALA A 55 -40.57 26.04 0.36
N THR A 56 -39.66 26.94 0.03
CA THR A 56 -39.96 28.37 -0.18
C THR A 56 -39.91 28.69 -1.66
N VAL A 57 -41.04 29.14 -2.21
CA VAL A 57 -41.20 29.45 -3.64
C VAL A 57 -41.52 30.93 -3.81
N ASP A 58 -40.85 31.60 -4.75
CA ASP A 58 -41.01 33.03 -4.99
C ASP A 58 -42.23 33.43 -5.87
N GLY A 59 -42.65 34.68 -5.73
CA GLY A 59 -43.70 35.36 -6.51
C GLY A 59 -45.09 35.34 -5.88
N TYR A 60 -46.16 35.37 -6.70
CA TYR A 60 -47.53 35.61 -6.20
C TYR A 60 -48.59 34.80 -6.95
N LYS A 61 -49.70 34.47 -6.26
CA LYS A 61 -50.80 33.70 -6.86
C LYS A 61 -51.45 34.47 -8.01
N GLY A 62 -51.62 33.81 -9.15
CA GLY A 62 -52.28 34.38 -10.33
C GLY A 62 -51.37 35.11 -11.32
N ASP A 63 -50.04 35.01 -11.17
CA ASP A 63 -49.06 35.52 -12.13
C ASP A 63 -48.86 34.64 -13.38
N GLY A 64 -49.65 33.57 -13.51
CA GLY A 64 -49.67 32.69 -14.68
C GLY A 64 -48.73 31.49 -14.60
N MET A 65 -48.07 31.26 -13.47
CA MET A 65 -47.25 30.07 -13.17
C MET A 65 -47.70 29.42 -11.86
N MET A 66 -47.93 28.10 -11.88
CA MET A 66 -48.37 27.31 -10.73
C MET A 66 -47.33 26.26 -10.39
N VAL A 67 -46.73 26.36 -9.20
CA VAL A 67 -45.76 25.38 -8.70
C VAL A 67 -46.47 24.36 -7.81
N ASN A 68 -46.40 23.09 -8.19
CA ASN A 68 -46.89 21.97 -7.41
C ASN A 68 -45.71 21.19 -6.83
N VAL A 69 -45.84 20.76 -5.57
CA VAL A 69 -44.85 19.95 -4.87
C VAL A 69 -45.43 18.56 -4.61
N TYR A 70 -44.60 17.54 -4.78
CA TYR A 70 -44.97 16.14 -4.59
C TYR A 70 -43.91 15.47 -3.74
N ILE A 71 -44.32 14.85 -2.63
CA ILE A 71 -43.43 14.14 -1.72
C ILE A 71 -43.88 12.69 -1.69
N ARG A 72 -43.03 11.78 -2.17
CA ARG A 72 -43.32 10.35 -2.27
C ARG A 72 -42.07 9.51 -2.04
N ASP A 73 -42.20 8.29 -1.55
CA ASP A 73 -41.08 7.33 -1.47
C ASP A 73 -40.99 6.39 -2.67
N ALA A 74 -39.85 5.71 -2.77
CA ALA A 74 -39.57 4.67 -3.76
C ALA A 74 -40.42 3.40 -3.58
N VAL A 75 -41.13 3.27 -2.44
CA VAL A 75 -42.04 2.15 -2.13
C VAL A 75 -43.47 2.44 -2.61
N GLY A 76 -43.75 3.71 -2.96
CA GLY A 76 -45.02 4.16 -3.51
C GLY A 76 -45.93 4.88 -2.51
N ASN A 77 -45.47 5.20 -1.31
CA ASN A 77 -46.21 6.02 -0.35
C ASN A 77 -46.10 7.50 -0.73
N GLU A 78 -47.23 8.21 -0.70
CA GLU A 78 -47.29 9.66 -0.90
C GLU A 78 -47.47 10.36 0.45
N TYR A 79 -46.56 11.27 0.79
CA TYR A 79 -46.54 11.99 2.08
C TYR A 79 -47.14 13.39 2.00
N GLY A 80 -47.13 14.01 0.82
CA GLY A 80 -47.70 15.35 0.64
C GLY A 80 -47.77 15.78 -0.80
N ARG A 81 -48.82 16.55 -1.14
CA ARG A 81 -49.00 17.12 -2.48
C ARG A 81 -49.51 18.57 -2.48
N PRO A 82 -48.76 19.54 -1.92
CA PRO A 82 -49.12 20.95 -1.98
C PRO A 82 -49.24 21.44 -3.43
N LYS A 83 -50.36 22.11 -3.75
CA LYS A 83 -50.61 22.71 -5.06
C LYS A 83 -50.56 24.23 -5.00
N ASP A 84 -50.11 24.86 -6.08
CA ASP A 84 -50.01 26.32 -6.19
C ASP A 84 -49.25 26.96 -5.02
N VAL A 85 -48.06 26.41 -4.74
CA VAL A 85 -47.19 26.82 -3.64
C VAL A 85 -46.54 28.17 -3.96
N VAL A 86 -46.75 29.12 -3.06
CA VAL A 86 -46.17 30.46 -3.07
C VAL A 86 -45.81 30.82 -1.63
N GLY A 87 -44.60 31.32 -1.41
CA GLY A 87 -44.03 31.50 -0.08
C GLY A 87 -43.56 30.19 0.54
N GLU A 88 -43.52 30.12 1.86
CA GLU A 88 -43.07 28.96 2.63
C GLU A 88 -44.17 27.89 2.72
N SER A 89 -43.84 26.65 2.37
CA SER A 89 -44.69 25.47 2.50
C SER A 89 -43.95 24.38 3.27
N ARG A 90 -44.45 24.06 4.47
CA ARG A 90 -43.87 23.06 5.36
C ARG A 90 -44.71 21.78 5.38
N THR A 91 -44.10 20.64 5.04
CA THR A 91 -44.73 19.31 5.11
C THR A 91 -43.95 18.44 6.08
N VAL A 92 -44.66 17.77 7.01
CA VAL A 92 -44.05 16.92 8.04
C VAL A 92 -44.59 15.52 7.89
N PHE A 93 -43.72 14.52 7.88
CA PHE A 93 -44.11 13.11 7.82
C PHE A 93 -43.15 12.19 8.59
N THR A 94 -43.58 10.97 8.86
CA THR A 94 -42.74 9.91 9.42
C THR A 94 -42.59 8.81 8.37
N SER A 95 -41.36 8.38 8.11
CA SER A 95 -41.06 7.37 7.10
C SER A 95 -41.59 5.99 7.49
N HIS A 96 -42.18 5.26 6.53
CA HIS A 96 -42.75 3.93 6.79
C HIS A 96 -41.79 2.76 6.50
N ALA A 97 -40.68 3.00 5.80
CA ALA A 97 -39.69 2.00 5.44
C ALA A 97 -38.30 2.63 5.26
N ASP A 98 -37.25 1.80 5.30
CA ASP A 98 -35.88 2.18 4.92
C ASP A 98 -35.81 2.40 3.40
N ALA A 99 -36.19 3.58 2.94
CA ALA A 99 -36.37 3.88 1.54
C ALA A 99 -35.98 5.31 1.20
N ALA A 100 -35.62 5.54 -0.07
CA ALA A 100 -35.45 6.89 -0.57
C ALA A 100 -36.81 7.57 -0.76
N PHE A 101 -36.89 8.86 -0.42
CA PHE A 101 -38.02 9.72 -0.75
C PHE A 101 -37.60 10.86 -1.68
N ASP A 102 -38.53 11.23 -2.55
CA ASP A 102 -38.36 12.24 -3.58
C ASP A 102 -39.26 13.45 -3.26
N VAL A 103 -38.68 14.64 -3.25
CA VAL A 103 -39.39 15.92 -3.25
C VAL A 103 -39.34 16.48 -4.67
N CYS A 104 -40.43 16.36 -5.40
CA CYS A 104 -40.56 16.76 -6.78
C CYS A 104 -41.33 18.07 -6.93
N PHE A 105 -40.84 18.94 -7.80
CA PHE A 105 -41.44 20.23 -8.14
C PHE A 105 -41.85 20.26 -9.60
N GLU A 106 -43.05 20.76 -9.85
CA GLU A 106 -43.62 20.95 -11.17
C GLU A 106 -44.07 22.40 -11.30
N ASN A 107 -43.64 23.10 -12.35
CA ASN A 107 -44.08 24.47 -12.62
C ASN A 107 -44.88 24.50 -13.93
N ALA A 108 -46.19 24.74 -13.84
CA ALA A 108 -47.12 24.72 -14.97
C ALA A 108 -47.63 26.13 -15.32
N PHE A 109 -47.74 26.44 -16.62
CA PHE A 109 -48.40 27.67 -17.06
C PHE A 109 -49.92 27.60 -16.89
N THR A 110 -50.52 28.66 -16.34
CA THR A 110 -51.96 28.74 -16.07
C THR A 110 -52.67 29.86 -16.83
N GLY A 111 -51.98 30.56 -17.75
CA GLY A 111 -52.57 31.63 -18.56
C GLY A 111 -52.04 31.75 -19.99
N SER A 112 -52.80 32.41 -20.87
CA SER A 112 -52.50 32.56 -22.31
C SER A 112 -51.52 33.71 -22.64
N LYS A 113 -50.96 34.39 -21.64
CA LYS A 113 -50.02 35.51 -21.81
C LYS A 113 -48.58 34.98 -21.85
N ARG A 114 -47.76 35.46 -22.80
CA ARG A 114 -46.31 35.19 -22.80
C ARG A 114 -45.64 35.92 -21.64
N ILE A 115 -45.08 35.15 -20.72
CA ILE A 115 -44.28 35.66 -19.59
C ILE A 115 -42.81 35.72 -20.05
N ASN A 116 -42.17 36.89 -19.88
CA ASN A 116 -40.72 37.02 -20.08
C ASN A 116 -40.00 36.41 -18.88
N ASN A 117 -39.09 35.46 -19.11
CA ASN A 117 -38.43 34.63 -18.08
C ASN A 117 -39.42 33.87 -17.16
N PRO A 118 -39.98 32.74 -17.63
CA PRO A 118 -40.90 31.94 -16.84
C PRO A 118 -40.15 31.03 -15.87
N THR A 119 -39.45 31.61 -14.88
CA THR A 119 -38.67 30.88 -13.87
C THR A 119 -39.17 31.20 -12.47
N ARG A 120 -39.14 30.21 -11.59
CA ARG A 120 -39.39 30.33 -10.16
C ARG A 120 -38.16 29.95 -9.37
N HIS A 121 -37.76 30.76 -8.42
CA HIS A 121 -36.72 30.43 -7.47
C HIS A 121 -37.33 29.57 -6.34
N VAL A 122 -36.78 28.37 -6.16
CA VAL A 122 -37.17 27.44 -5.11
C VAL A 122 -35.99 27.27 -4.16
N GLU A 123 -36.26 27.48 -2.88
CA GLU A 123 -35.35 27.15 -1.77
C GLU A 123 -35.93 25.96 -1.01
N LEU A 124 -35.18 24.87 -0.95
CA LEU A 124 -35.60 23.63 -0.31
C LEU A 124 -34.70 23.33 0.89
N ASP A 125 -35.34 23.14 2.03
CA ASP A 125 -34.73 22.67 3.27
C ASP A 125 -35.37 21.35 3.71
N ILE A 126 -34.55 20.40 4.13
CA ILE A 126 -34.97 19.04 4.50
C ILE A 126 -34.27 18.66 5.80
N ASP A 127 -35.02 18.67 6.89
CA ASP A 127 -34.57 18.18 8.18
C ASP A 127 -35.01 16.72 8.38
N ILE A 128 -34.11 15.87 8.84
CA ILE A 128 -34.34 14.45 9.07
C ILE A 128 -33.92 14.08 10.49
N GLY A 129 -34.69 13.23 11.17
CA GLY A 129 -34.32 12.66 12.45
C GLY A 129 -34.35 13.68 13.59
N ALA A 130 -33.31 13.71 14.41
CA ALA A 130 -33.19 14.63 15.55
C ALA A 130 -33.22 16.12 15.14
N ASP A 131 -32.76 16.46 13.93
CA ASP A 131 -32.77 17.84 13.43
C ASP A 131 -34.17 18.30 13.01
N ALA A 132 -35.08 17.37 12.70
CA ALA A 132 -36.47 17.66 12.34
C ALA A 132 -37.36 18.03 13.56
N LYS A 133 -36.88 17.82 14.79
CA LYS A 133 -37.64 18.07 16.03
C LYS A 133 -37.58 19.55 16.41
N ASP A 134 -38.72 20.10 16.84
CA ASP A 134 -38.79 21.47 17.35
C ASP A 134 -38.28 21.54 18.80
N TRP A 135 -36.96 21.70 18.94
CA TRP A 135 -36.28 21.82 20.22
C TRP A 135 -36.74 23.03 21.03
N SER A 136 -37.20 24.09 20.38
CA SER A 136 -37.71 25.29 21.06
C SER A 136 -39.06 25.04 21.72
N ALA A 137 -39.94 24.27 21.05
CA ALA A 137 -41.21 23.83 21.60
C ALA A 137 -41.03 22.82 22.74
N ILE A 138 -40.09 21.87 22.62
CA ILE A 138 -39.75 20.90 23.68
C ILE A 138 -39.18 21.63 24.90
N GLN A 139 -38.25 22.57 24.68
CA GLN A 139 -37.68 23.39 25.75
C GLN A 139 -38.76 24.19 26.50
N ALA A 140 -39.71 24.79 25.78
CA ALA A 140 -40.81 25.54 26.37
C ALA A 140 -41.79 24.65 27.16
N THR A 141 -42.09 23.45 26.63
CA THR A 141 -43.03 22.51 27.23
C THR A 141 -42.45 21.83 28.47
N GLU A 142 -41.19 21.40 28.39
CA GLU A 142 -40.48 20.72 29.48
C GLU A 142 -39.76 21.70 30.44
N LYS A 143 -39.81 23.01 30.15
CA LYS A 143 -39.17 24.08 30.93
C LYS A 143 -37.66 23.86 31.14
N LEU A 144 -36.98 23.34 30.12
CA LEU A 144 -35.55 23.02 30.19
C LEU A 144 -34.70 24.29 30.10
N LYS A 145 -33.58 24.33 30.84
CA LYS A 145 -32.57 25.38 30.61
C LYS A 145 -31.95 25.22 29.22
N PRO A 146 -31.45 26.29 28.57
CA PRO A 146 -30.84 26.22 27.24
C PRO A 146 -29.76 25.13 27.12
N VAL A 147 -28.92 24.96 28.13
CA VAL A 147 -27.88 23.92 28.16
C VAL A 147 -28.46 22.51 28.31
N GLU A 148 -29.56 22.34 29.03
CA GLU A 148 -30.23 21.05 29.20
C GLU A 148 -30.97 20.63 27.92
N ALA A 149 -31.53 21.59 27.17
CA ALA A 149 -32.13 21.35 25.87
C ALA A 149 -31.08 20.95 24.81
N GLU A 150 -29.91 21.60 24.80
CA GLU A 150 -28.79 21.18 23.93
C GLU A 150 -28.26 19.80 24.30
N LEU A 151 -28.14 19.47 25.59
CA LEU A 151 -27.70 18.15 26.03
C LEU A 151 -28.69 17.05 25.59
N ARG A 152 -30.00 17.31 25.70
CA ARG A 152 -31.05 16.42 25.19
C ARG A 152 -30.99 16.23 23.67
N ARG A 153 -30.70 17.30 22.92
CA ARG A 153 -30.49 17.21 21.47
C ARG A 153 -29.29 16.33 21.13
N ILE A 154 -28.18 16.50 21.82
CA ILE A 154 -26.97 15.68 21.63
C ILE A 154 -27.22 14.22 22.01
N GLU A 155 -27.96 13.95 23.09
CA GLU A 155 -28.34 12.61 23.51
C GLU A 155 -29.14 11.88 22.42
N GLU A 156 -30.14 12.54 21.83
CA GLU A 156 -30.94 11.95 20.75
C GLU A 156 -30.12 11.73 19.46
N ILE A 157 -29.28 12.68 19.06
CA ILE A 157 -28.37 12.51 17.91
C ILE A 157 -27.43 11.32 18.16
N THR A 158 -26.91 11.19 19.37
CA THR A 158 -26.00 10.08 19.72
C THR A 158 -26.74 8.74 19.70
N ALA A 159 -27.98 8.69 20.18
CA ALA A 159 -28.81 7.49 20.12
C ALA A 159 -29.12 7.08 18.67
N GLU A 160 -29.39 8.05 17.79
CA GLU A 160 -29.58 7.82 16.36
C GLU A 160 -28.32 7.22 15.71
N LEU A 161 -27.14 7.81 15.96
CA LEU A 161 -25.86 7.28 15.46
C LEU A 161 -25.56 5.85 15.97
N VAL A 162 -25.84 5.56 17.24
CA VAL A 162 -25.67 4.21 17.79
C VAL A 162 -26.57 3.21 17.08
N SER A 163 -27.83 3.58 16.81
CA SER A 163 -28.77 2.72 16.10
C SER A 163 -28.34 2.44 14.65
N GLU A 164 -27.77 3.45 13.96
CA GLU A 164 -27.20 3.26 12.62
C GLU A 164 -25.98 2.33 12.64
N MET A 165 -25.09 2.49 13.62
CA MET A 165 -23.93 1.59 13.77
C MET A 165 -24.38 0.14 14.02
N GLU A 166 -25.43 -0.07 14.79
CA GLU A 166 -25.96 -1.41 15.08
C GLU A 166 -26.66 -2.04 13.86
N TYR A 167 -27.36 -1.22 13.05
CA TYR A 167 -27.88 -1.63 11.75
C TYR A 167 -26.75 -2.06 10.80
N LEU A 168 -25.68 -1.26 10.68
CA LEU A 168 -24.52 -1.58 9.83
C LEU A 168 -23.83 -2.87 10.29
N ARG A 169 -23.66 -3.06 11.60
CA ARG A 169 -23.09 -4.28 12.20
C ARG A 169 -23.94 -5.50 11.88
N THR A 170 -25.26 -5.39 12.00
CA THR A 170 -26.21 -6.48 11.67
C THR A 170 -26.16 -6.83 10.18
N ARG A 171 -26.00 -5.84 9.31
CA ARG A 171 -25.86 -6.04 7.87
C ARG A 171 -24.54 -6.73 7.52
N GLU A 172 -23.43 -6.33 8.14
CA GLU A 172 -22.13 -6.98 7.98
C GLU A 172 -22.18 -8.45 8.41
N GLN A 173 -22.80 -8.72 9.56
CA GLN A 173 -22.96 -10.09 10.07
C GLN A 173 -23.74 -10.97 9.09
N LYS A 174 -24.86 -10.48 8.53
CA LYS A 174 -25.61 -11.20 7.48
C LYS A 174 -24.78 -11.45 6.21
N LEU A 175 -23.95 -10.49 5.81
CA LEU A 175 -23.04 -10.66 4.66
C LEU A 175 -21.97 -11.70 4.96
N ARG A 176 -21.42 -11.72 6.18
CA ARG A 176 -20.45 -12.71 6.64
C ARG A 176 -21.05 -14.11 6.65
N ASP A 177 -22.24 -14.29 7.20
CA ASP A 177 -22.96 -15.58 7.22
C ASP A 177 -23.28 -16.09 5.80
N THR A 178 -23.66 -15.17 4.89
CA THR A 178 -23.90 -15.48 3.48
C THR A 178 -22.62 -15.92 2.77
N ASN A 179 -21.50 -15.24 3.05
CA ASN A 179 -20.20 -15.56 2.49
C ASN A 179 -19.68 -16.90 3.02
N GLU A 180 -19.79 -17.15 4.33
CA GLU A 180 -19.39 -18.40 4.98
C GLU A 180 -20.20 -19.59 4.46
N SER A 181 -21.53 -19.44 4.35
CA SER A 181 -22.39 -20.50 3.82
C SER A 181 -22.12 -20.80 2.34
N THR A 182 -21.81 -19.78 1.54
CA THR A 182 -21.41 -19.93 0.14
C THR A 182 -20.06 -20.63 0.03
N ASN A 183 -19.07 -20.19 0.80
CA ASN A 183 -17.74 -20.79 0.81
C ASN A 183 -17.78 -22.26 1.27
N ASN A 184 -18.59 -22.59 2.28
CA ASN A 184 -18.77 -23.97 2.73
C ASN A 184 -19.39 -24.85 1.63
N ARG A 185 -20.39 -24.36 0.90
CA ARG A 185 -20.99 -25.08 -0.23
C ARG A 185 -19.98 -25.30 -1.37
N VAL A 186 -19.19 -24.28 -1.71
CA VAL A 186 -18.13 -24.37 -2.74
C VAL A 186 -17.04 -25.35 -2.33
N LYS A 187 -16.63 -25.36 -1.05
CA LYS A 187 -15.68 -26.32 -0.51
C LYS A 187 -16.17 -27.76 -0.67
N TRP A 188 -17.42 -28.05 -0.30
CA TRP A 188 -17.99 -29.40 -0.45
C TRP A 188 -18.14 -29.82 -1.90
N PHE A 189 -18.47 -28.90 -2.80
CA PHE A 189 -18.48 -29.15 -4.24
C PHE A 189 -17.07 -29.49 -4.77
N GLY A 190 -16.04 -28.76 -4.32
CA GLY A 190 -14.63 -29.00 -4.66
C GLY A 190 -14.10 -30.35 -4.15
N VAL A 191 -14.47 -30.73 -2.92
CA VAL A 191 -14.12 -32.05 -2.36
C VAL A 191 -14.79 -33.16 -3.18
N THR A 192 -16.08 -33.03 -3.49
CA THR A 192 -16.84 -34.04 -4.23
C THR A 192 -16.28 -34.26 -5.64
N THR A 193 -15.95 -33.18 -6.35
CA THR A 193 -15.35 -33.24 -7.69
C THR A 193 -13.95 -33.87 -7.67
N THR A 194 -13.13 -33.57 -6.65
CA THR A 194 -11.82 -34.19 -6.48
C THR A 194 -11.92 -35.71 -6.29
N TRP A 195 -12.85 -36.17 -5.45
CA TRP A 195 -13.10 -37.61 -5.26
C TRP A 195 -13.58 -38.30 -6.53
N LEU A 196 -14.42 -37.63 -7.32
CA LEU A 196 -14.89 -38.16 -8.61
C LEU A 196 -13.75 -38.32 -9.62
N LEU A 197 -12.82 -37.36 -9.69
CA LEU A 197 -11.62 -37.46 -10.55
C LEU A 197 -10.69 -38.59 -10.12
N ILE A 198 -10.47 -38.76 -8.81
CA ILE A 198 -9.68 -39.88 -8.27
C ILE A 198 -10.36 -41.21 -8.64
N GLY A 199 -11.68 -41.30 -8.49
CA GLY A 199 -12.45 -42.49 -8.88
C GLY A 199 -12.30 -42.84 -10.37
N LEU A 200 -12.41 -41.84 -11.25
CA LEU A 200 -12.21 -42.03 -12.69
C LEU A 200 -10.77 -42.45 -13.03
N TRP A 201 -9.78 -41.87 -12.35
CA TRP A 201 -8.37 -42.21 -12.55
C TRP A 201 -8.08 -43.67 -12.15
N VAL A 202 -8.57 -44.10 -10.99
CA VAL A 202 -8.45 -45.50 -10.54
C VAL A 202 -9.15 -46.44 -11.52
N TRP A 203 -10.37 -46.10 -11.95
CA TRP A 203 -11.09 -46.88 -12.96
C TRP A 203 -10.30 -47.03 -14.26
N GLN A 204 -9.72 -45.94 -14.78
CA GLN A 204 -8.92 -45.96 -16.00
C GLN A 204 -7.72 -46.90 -15.90
N ILE A 205 -7.04 -46.93 -14.75
CA ILE A 205 -5.92 -47.85 -14.51
C ILE A 205 -6.39 -49.31 -14.56
N PHE A 206 -7.51 -49.63 -13.91
CA PHE A 206 -8.06 -50.99 -13.94
C PHE A 206 -8.53 -51.39 -15.34
N TYR A 207 -9.20 -50.49 -16.07
CA TYR A 207 -9.65 -50.74 -17.43
C TYR A 207 -8.48 -51.02 -18.38
N LEU A 208 -7.42 -50.20 -18.34
CA LEU A 208 -6.24 -50.40 -19.16
C LEU A 208 -5.53 -51.72 -18.81
N ARG A 209 -5.40 -52.06 -17.52
CA ARG A 209 -4.85 -53.36 -17.10
C ARG A 209 -5.66 -54.53 -17.66
N ALA A 210 -6.99 -54.49 -17.57
CA ALA A 210 -7.86 -55.54 -18.09
C ALA A 210 -7.79 -55.64 -19.63
N TYR A 211 -7.75 -54.51 -20.32
CA TYR A 211 -7.63 -54.44 -21.78
C TYR A 211 -6.33 -55.09 -22.30
N PHE A 212 -5.20 -54.82 -21.65
CA PHE A 212 -3.90 -55.42 -22.03
C PHE A 212 -3.70 -56.85 -21.52
N SER A 213 -4.53 -57.34 -20.60
CA SER A 213 -4.45 -58.72 -20.08
C SER A 213 -5.21 -59.75 -20.94
N CYS A 214 -5.97 -59.33 -21.95
CA CYS A 214 -6.82 -60.21 -22.77
C CYS A 214 -6.42 -60.34 -24.25
N GLY A 215 -5.25 -59.83 -24.65
CA GLY A 215 -4.75 -59.95 -26.03
C GLY A 215 -3.76 -61.10 -26.24
N ALA A 216 -4.29 -62.29 -26.60
CA ALA A 216 -3.72 -63.42 -27.36
C ALA A 216 -2.25 -63.92 -27.12
N PRO A 217 -2.00 -65.25 -27.07
CA PRO A 217 -0.67 -65.82 -26.82
C PRO A 217 0.17 -65.95 -28.12
N PRO A 218 1.51 -65.80 -28.07
CA PRO A 218 2.36 -66.30 -29.15
C PRO A 218 3.25 -67.47 -28.74
N HIS A 219 3.46 -68.33 -29.74
CA HIS A 219 4.23 -69.57 -29.80
C HIS A 219 5.73 -69.45 -29.44
N PRO A 220 6.39 -70.58 -29.11
CA PRO A 220 7.75 -70.57 -28.59
C PRO A 220 8.80 -70.48 -29.71
N GLY A 221 9.86 -69.71 -29.43
CA GLY A 221 11.17 -69.87 -30.08
C GLY A 221 11.60 -68.69 -30.92
N THR A 222 12.17 -67.66 -30.29
CA THR A 222 13.43 -66.98 -30.67
C THR A 222 13.63 -65.75 -29.78
N THR A 223 14.81 -65.62 -29.17
CA THR A 223 15.28 -64.43 -28.44
C THR A 223 16.02 -63.51 -29.43
N PRO A 224 16.04 -62.17 -29.25
CA PRO A 224 16.99 -61.57 -28.29
C PRO A 224 16.59 -60.26 -27.59
N ARG A 225 17.11 -60.15 -26.35
CA ARG A 225 17.63 -59.00 -25.59
C ARG A 225 16.86 -57.67 -25.57
N TYR A 226 16.40 -57.33 -24.36
CA TYR A 226 16.32 -55.94 -23.90
C TYR A 226 17.06 -55.78 -22.56
N PHE A 227 17.71 -54.64 -22.41
CA PHE A 227 18.60 -54.27 -21.31
C PHE A 227 17.77 -53.62 -20.19
N ASP A 228 17.92 -54.11 -18.96
CA ASP A 228 17.27 -53.55 -17.76
C ASP A 228 18.37 -53.06 -16.80
N PRO A 229 18.46 -51.75 -16.53
CA PRO A 229 19.22 -51.24 -15.41
C PRO A 229 18.25 -50.80 -14.33
N TRP A 230 18.04 -51.63 -13.30
CA TRP A 230 18.03 -51.27 -11.87
C TRP A 230 17.45 -52.44 -11.06
N THR A 231 18.31 -53.38 -10.64
CA THR A 231 18.16 -54.13 -9.38
C THR A 231 19.40 -55.01 -9.14
N LYS A 232 20.13 -54.75 -8.06
CA LYS A 232 20.90 -55.76 -7.31
C LYS A 232 20.91 -55.38 -5.81
N GLU A 233 20.05 -56.11 -5.09
CA GLU A 233 20.08 -56.69 -3.73
C GLU A 233 21.44 -56.79 -2.98
N PRO A 234 21.52 -57.16 -1.65
CA PRO A 234 20.56 -58.02 -0.92
C PRO A 234 20.24 -57.71 0.56
N HIS A 235 19.23 -58.45 1.03
CA HIS A 235 18.68 -58.61 2.38
C HIS A 235 19.59 -59.41 3.34
N VAL A 236 19.43 -59.17 4.65
CA VAL A 236 19.62 -60.15 5.73
C VAL A 236 18.48 -60.02 6.74
N GLU A 237 17.86 -61.15 7.09
CA GLU A 237 16.76 -61.34 8.04
C GLU A 237 17.19 -61.16 9.51
N PHE A 238 16.26 -60.72 10.38
CA PHE A 238 16.02 -61.42 11.64
C PHE A 238 14.61 -61.16 12.20
N SER A 239 14.05 -62.19 12.82
CA SER A 239 12.66 -62.37 13.18
C SER A 239 12.38 -62.13 14.68
N SER A 240 11.20 -61.57 14.95
CA SER A 240 10.32 -61.74 16.11
C SER A 240 10.78 -61.30 17.52
N LYS A 241 10.13 -60.25 18.04
CA LYS A 241 9.16 -60.33 19.14
C LYS A 241 8.56 -58.96 19.41
N GLY A 242 7.24 -58.90 19.47
CA GLY A 242 6.49 -57.67 19.64
C GLY A 242 6.56 -57.12 21.07
N GLN A 243 6.63 -55.79 21.15
CA GLN A 243 5.98 -55.01 22.19
C GLN A 243 5.46 -53.73 21.53
N ARG A 244 4.19 -53.43 21.78
CA ARG A 244 3.45 -52.30 21.23
C ARG A 244 4.11 -50.99 21.68
N ILE A 245 4.52 -50.16 20.73
CA ILE A 245 4.69 -48.71 20.94
C ILE A 245 3.61 -48.04 20.09
N SER A 246 2.39 -48.07 20.61
CA SER A 246 1.28 -47.23 20.14
C SER A 246 0.92 -46.16 21.18
N GLU A 247 1.83 -45.86 22.12
CA GLU A 247 1.57 -44.94 23.25
C GLU A 247 2.68 -43.91 23.54
N VAL A 248 3.63 -43.66 22.61
CA VAL A 248 4.66 -42.60 22.82
C VAL A 248 4.82 -41.65 21.63
N MET A 249 3.81 -41.50 20.78
CA MET A 249 3.79 -40.45 19.74
C MET A 249 2.40 -39.78 19.65
N ALA A 250 1.83 -39.44 20.81
CA ALA A 250 0.57 -38.71 20.92
C ALA A 250 0.68 -37.37 21.67
N ASP A 251 1.88 -36.93 22.05
CA ASP A 251 2.13 -35.60 22.60
C ASP A 251 3.18 -34.89 21.73
N LEU A 252 2.96 -33.60 21.45
CA LEU A 252 3.67 -32.70 20.49
C LEU A 252 3.01 -32.48 19.12
N ASN A 253 1.68 -32.53 19.03
CA ASN A 253 0.98 -31.65 18.08
C ASN A 253 0.38 -30.49 18.88
N PRO A 254 0.78 -29.22 18.65
CA PRO A 254 0.01 -28.11 19.19
C PRO A 254 -1.39 -28.13 18.53
N PRO A 255 -2.44 -27.72 19.24
CA PRO A 255 -3.78 -27.66 18.67
C PRO A 255 -3.74 -26.69 17.47
N LYS A 256 -4.13 -27.19 16.28
CA LYS A 256 -4.44 -26.33 15.13
C LYS A 256 -5.80 -25.67 15.38
N THR A 257 -5.82 -24.66 16.24
CA THR A 257 -6.80 -23.58 16.17
C THR A 257 -6.42 -22.70 14.97
N ALA A 258 -7.43 -22.30 14.19
CA ALA A 258 -7.24 -21.54 12.96
C ALA A 258 -6.87 -20.07 13.28
N ILE A 259 -5.61 -19.84 13.63
CA ILE A 259 -5.04 -18.49 13.64
C ILE A 259 -4.99 -18.02 12.18
N GLN A 260 -5.63 -16.89 11.85
CA GLN A 260 -5.48 -16.27 10.53
C GLN A 260 -3.99 -15.92 10.30
N ASP A 261 -3.45 -16.35 9.15
CA ASP A 261 -2.13 -15.95 8.68
C ASP A 261 -2.05 -14.41 8.60
N GLN A 262 -0.94 -13.82 9.03
CA GLN A 262 -0.64 -12.39 8.86
C GLN A 262 -0.70 -11.97 7.38
N ASP A 263 -1.36 -10.84 7.09
CA ASP A 263 -1.45 -10.25 5.75
C ASP A 263 -0.39 -9.17 5.56
N ILE A 264 0.60 -9.45 4.71
CA ILE A 264 1.67 -8.51 4.39
C ILE A 264 1.81 -8.44 2.88
N ASN A 265 1.41 -7.31 2.33
CA ASN A 265 1.50 -6.99 0.93
C ASN A 265 1.79 -5.47 0.75
N PRO A 266 2.07 -4.98 -0.47
CA PRO A 266 2.41 -3.58 -0.70
C PRO A 266 1.35 -2.55 -0.24
N TRP A 267 0.11 -2.97 -0.02
CA TRP A 267 -1.02 -2.09 0.31
C TRP A 267 -1.56 -2.29 1.73
N SER A 268 -1.40 -3.49 2.31
CA SER A 268 -1.89 -3.86 3.63
C SER A 268 -0.82 -4.57 4.45
N VAL A 269 -0.74 -4.21 5.74
CA VAL A 269 0.13 -4.85 6.72
C VAL A 269 -0.67 -5.03 8.00
N GLU A 270 -1.10 -6.25 8.24
CA GLU A 270 -1.89 -6.65 9.40
C GLU A 270 -1.24 -7.87 10.06
N GLY A 271 -1.07 -7.79 11.37
CA GLY A 271 -0.67 -8.93 12.19
C GLY A 271 -1.72 -10.03 12.21
N ALA A 272 -1.34 -11.23 12.64
CA ALA A 272 -2.28 -12.32 12.82
C ALA A 272 -3.36 -11.93 13.85
N GLN A 273 -4.64 -12.20 13.53
CA GLN A 273 -5.74 -11.97 14.48
C GLN A 273 -5.95 -13.20 15.36
N GLY A 274 -5.93 -13.01 16.68
CA GLY A 274 -6.29 -14.03 17.66
C GLY A 274 -7.80 -14.27 17.72
N GLU A 275 -8.22 -15.36 18.38
CA GLU A 275 -9.63 -15.76 18.49
C GLU A 275 -10.54 -14.68 19.12
N ASN A 276 -9.97 -13.76 19.89
CA ASN A 276 -10.68 -12.66 20.56
C ASN A 276 -10.66 -11.33 19.76
N GLY A 277 -10.12 -11.32 18.54
CA GLY A 277 -9.95 -10.10 17.74
C GLY A 277 -8.73 -9.24 18.11
N GLU A 278 -7.84 -9.73 18.99
CA GLU A 278 -6.57 -9.09 19.29
C GLU A 278 -5.58 -9.27 18.13
N VAL A 279 -4.96 -8.17 17.69
CA VAL A 279 -3.96 -8.20 16.62
C VAL A 279 -2.58 -8.48 17.21
N ALA A 280 -2.00 -9.64 16.87
CA ALA A 280 -0.67 -10.02 17.32
C ALA A 280 0.43 -9.22 16.60
N ALA A 281 1.59 -9.09 17.27
CA ALA A 281 2.78 -8.52 16.63
C ALA A 281 3.22 -9.37 15.42
N ILE A 282 3.78 -8.70 14.41
CA ILE A 282 4.23 -9.35 13.18
C ILE A 282 5.39 -10.33 13.48
N ASN A 283 5.23 -11.59 13.08
CA ASN A 283 6.29 -12.59 13.22
C ASN A 283 7.22 -12.55 12.00
N TYR A 284 8.32 -11.80 12.12
CA TYR A 284 9.27 -11.60 11.03
C TYR A 284 10.06 -12.86 10.63
N ASP A 285 10.30 -13.80 11.55
CA ASP A 285 10.99 -15.06 11.26
C ASP A 285 10.10 -15.98 10.41
N ALA A 286 8.81 -16.05 10.75
CA ALA A 286 7.82 -16.77 9.96
C ALA A 286 7.72 -16.21 8.52
N ILE A 287 7.80 -14.88 8.35
CA ILE A 287 7.84 -14.27 6.99
C ILE A 287 9.10 -14.72 6.25
N CYS A 288 10.26 -14.68 6.89
CA CYS A 288 11.51 -15.06 6.23
C CYS A 288 11.46 -16.50 5.72
N GLN A 289 10.91 -17.41 6.51
CA GLN A 289 10.71 -18.80 6.12
C GLN A 289 9.69 -18.92 4.97
N LYS A 290 8.53 -18.27 5.09
CA LYS A 290 7.46 -18.29 4.06
C LYS A 290 7.97 -17.74 2.72
N TRP A 291 8.75 -16.67 2.74
CA TRP A 291 9.22 -15.97 1.55
C TRP A 291 10.64 -16.38 1.12
N LYS A 292 11.27 -17.29 1.86
CA LYS A 292 12.61 -17.82 1.61
C LYS A 292 13.64 -16.69 1.46
N THR A 293 13.62 -15.71 2.36
CA THR A 293 14.68 -14.72 2.50
C THR A 293 15.74 -15.24 3.47
N SER A 294 16.97 -14.70 3.39
CA SER A 294 18.05 -15.02 4.32
C SER A 294 18.03 -14.03 5.49
N LEU A 295 18.18 -14.51 6.73
CA LEU A 295 18.35 -13.63 7.88
C LEU A 295 19.73 -12.96 7.81
N ILE A 296 19.82 -11.73 8.31
CA ILE A 296 21.10 -11.05 8.51
C ILE A 296 21.68 -11.56 9.82
N ASP A 297 22.69 -12.43 9.70
CA ASP A 297 23.38 -13.03 10.84
C ASP A 297 24.64 -12.24 11.23
N GLN A 298 25.24 -12.65 12.34
CA GLN A 298 26.44 -12.02 12.89
C GLN A 298 27.65 -12.14 11.94
N GLU A 299 27.78 -13.25 11.21
CA GLU A 299 28.86 -13.44 10.23
C GLU A 299 28.78 -12.41 9.10
N LEU A 300 27.57 -12.13 8.60
CA LEU A 300 27.35 -11.14 7.57
C LEU A 300 27.62 -9.72 8.08
N LEU A 301 27.30 -9.41 9.34
CA LEU A 301 27.61 -8.11 9.97
C LEU A 301 29.12 -7.91 10.13
N GLU A 302 29.84 -8.93 10.60
CA GLU A 302 31.30 -8.91 10.72
C GLU A 302 31.96 -8.77 9.35
N ARG A 303 31.41 -9.46 8.33
CA ARG A 303 31.86 -9.30 6.95
C ARG A 303 31.61 -7.90 6.43
N PHE A 304 30.45 -7.30 6.71
CA PHE A 304 30.15 -5.92 6.33
C PHE A 304 31.19 -4.96 6.91
N GLU A 305 31.49 -5.08 8.21
CA GLU A 305 32.46 -4.22 8.88
C GLU A 305 33.87 -4.40 8.32
N ARG A 306 34.29 -5.65 8.07
CA ARG A 306 35.58 -5.95 7.46
C ARG A 306 35.73 -5.39 6.04
N VAL A 307 34.67 -5.47 5.24
CA VAL A 307 34.68 -5.06 3.82
C VAL A 307 34.57 -3.54 3.67
N THR A 308 33.79 -2.87 4.52
CA THR A 308 33.56 -1.43 4.44
C THR A 308 34.48 -0.60 5.34
N GLY A 309 35.08 -1.22 6.36
CA GLY A 309 35.82 -0.51 7.41
C GLY A 309 34.92 0.35 8.31
N LYS A 310 33.59 0.14 8.27
CA LYS A 310 32.60 0.91 9.02
C LYS A 310 31.81 -0.01 9.93
N LYS A 311 31.62 0.42 11.18
CA LYS A 311 30.71 -0.26 12.12
C LYS A 311 29.31 -0.40 11.48
N PRO A 312 28.68 -1.59 11.51
CA PRO A 312 27.35 -1.78 10.94
C PRO A 312 26.35 -0.81 11.58
N HIS A 313 25.38 -0.31 10.79
CA HIS A 313 24.36 0.62 11.27
C HIS A 313 23.62 0.06 12.49
N ARG A 314 23.14 0.93 13.40
CA ARG A 314 22.37 0.49 14.59
C ARG A 314 21.17 -0.39 14.22
N TRP A 315 20.51 -0.10 13.11
CA TRP A 315 19.37 -0.88 12.63
C TRP A 315 19.75 -2.27 12.09
N LEU A 316 21.00 -2.47 11.66
CA LEU A 316 21.51 -3.80 11.34
C LEU A 316 21.84 -4.57 12.63
N ARG A 317 22.58 -3.94 13.55
CA ARG A 317 22.98 -4.54 14.84
C ARG A 317 21.78 -4.96 15.70
N ARG A 318 20.69 -4.20 15.63
CA ARG A 318 19.45 -4.43 16.39
C ARG A 318 18.42 -5.30 15.66
N GLY A 319 18.76 -5.83 14.48
CA GLY A 319 17.85 -6.66 13.69
C GLY A 319 16.55 -5.94 13.27
N LEU A 320 16.64 -4.63 13.01
CA LEU A 320 15.54 -3.83 12.48
C LEU A 320 15.54 -3.87 10.94
N PHE A 321 16.72 -3.93 10.33
CA PHE A 321 16.91 -4.57 9.03
C PHE A 321 17.35 -6.00 9.30
N PHE A 322 16.49 -6.95 8.97
CA PHE A 322 16.56 -8.31 9.54
C PHE A 322 16.76 -9.41 8.51
N SER A 323 16.40 -9.16 7.24
CA SER A 323 16.56 -10.15 6.18
C SER A 323 17.06 -9.53 4.88
N HIS A 324 17.60 -10.38 4.01
CA HIS A 324 18.20 -9.97 2.75
C HIS A 324 18.03 -11.03 1.65
N ARG A 325 18.35 -10.64 0.41
CA ARG A 325 18.62 -11.54 -0.73
C ARG A 325 19.88 -11.07 -1.42
N ASP A 326 20.86 -11.95 -1.60
CA ASP A 326 22.10 -11.68 -2.34
C ASP A 326 22.92 -10.46 -1.85
N PHE A 327 22.70 -9.96 -0.63
CA PHE A 327 23.50 -8.87 -0.04
C PHE A 327 24.99 -9.25 0.13
N ASP A 328 25.27 -10.53 0.41
CA ASP A 328 26.60 -11.12 0.40
C ASP A 328 27.32 -10.93 -0.95
N LYS A 329 26.59 -10.93 -2.07
CA LYS A 329 27.14 -10.70 -3.41
C LYS A 329 27.45 -9.23 -3.65
N ILE A 330 26.68 -8.31 -3.06
CA ILE A 330 27.01 -6.88 -3.06
C ILE A 330 28.31 -6.64 -2.31
N LEU A 331 28.49 -7.25 -1.14
CA LEU A 331 29.76 -7.16 -0.40
C LEU A 331 30.93 -7.71 -1.22
N THR A 332 30.75 -8.85 -1.92
CA THR A 332 31.79 -9.38 -2.83
C THR A 332 32.12 -8.38 -3.94
N LYS A 333 31.12 -7.76 -4.57
CA LYS A 333 31.33 -6.75 -5.61
C LYS A 333 32.08 -5.53 -5.10
N TYR A 334 31.65 -5.02 -3.95
CA TYR A 334 32.31 -3.89 -3.32
C TYR A 334 33.76 -4.21 -2.95
N GLU A 335 34.02 -5.38 -2.35
CA GLU A 335 35.37 -5.84 -2.03
C GLU A 335 36.29 -5.87 -3.26
N HIS A 336 35.75 -6.22 -4.43
CA HIS A 336 36.51 -6.24 -5.70
C HIS A 336 36.51 -4.92 -6.48
N GLY A 337 35.88 -3.85 -5.97
CA GLY A 337 35.74 -2.59 -6.70
C GLY A 337 34.83 -2.65 -7.93
N GLU A 338 33.98 -3.68 -8.03
CA GLU A 338 32.98 -3.78 -9.09
C GLU A 338 31.81 -2.81 -8.82
N PRO A 339 31.29 -2.11 -9.83
CA PRO A 339 30.22 -1.15 -9.64
C PRO A 339 28.87 -1.84 -9.34
N PHE A 340 28.11 -1.21 -8.46
CA PHE A 340 26.69 -1.45 -8.22
C PHE A 340 26.01 -0.11 -7.89
N PHE A 341 24.68 -0.07 -7.85
CA PHE A 341 23.93 1.13 -7.46
C PHE A 341 22.82 0.80 -6.47
N LEU A 342 22.36 1.83 -5.78
CA LEU A 342 21.20 1.75 -4.90
C LEU A 342 19.95 2.17 -5.65
N TYR A 343 18.84 1.50 -5.33
CA TYR A 343 17.51 1.91 -5.73
C TYR A 343 16.58 1.87 -4.51
N THR A 344 15.80 2.92 -4.32
CA THR A 344 14.63 2.90 -3.43
C THR A 344 13.52 3.77 -4.02
N GLY A 345 12.34 3.76 -3.41
CA GLY A 345 11.22 4.52 -3.93
C GLY A 345 10.19 4.89 -2.88
N ARG A 346 9.30 5.81 -3.27
CA ARG A 346 8.21 6.31 -2.44
C ARG A 346 7.01 6.61 -3.33
N GLY A 347 5.85 6.05 -2.95
CA GLY A 347 4.60 6.43 -3.57
C GLY A 347 3.92 7.60 -2.87
N PRO A 348 3.85 8.80 -3.47
CA PRO A 348 3.43 10.03 -2.81
C PRO A 348 1.90 10.09 -2.64
N SER A 349 1.44 9.80 -1.42
CA SER A 349 0.00 9.79 -1.07
C SER A 349 -0.49 11.06 -0.37
N THR A 350 0.42 11.86 0.15
CA THR A 350 0.18 13.07 0.95
C THR A 350 1.38 14.00 0.81
N GLY A 351 1.20 15.29 1.11
CA GLY A 351 2.28 16.29 0.98
C GLY A 351 3.42 16.21 2.01
N SER A 352 3.31 15.38 3.05
CA SER A 352 4.35 15.24 4.09
C SER A 352 4.67 13.78 4.39
N LEU A 353 5.95 13.49 4.64
CA LEU A 353 6.39 12.21 5.21
C LEU A 353 6.05 12.11 6.71
N HIS A 354 6.08 10.88 7.23
CA HIS A 354 6.07 10.55 8.65
C HIS A 354 7.29 9.68 8.99
N LEU A 355 7.61 9.52 10.27
CA LEU A 355 8.82 8.80 10.72
C LEU A 355 8.96 7.40 10.09
N GLY A 356 7.86 6.66 9.95
CA GLY A 356 7.88 5.34 9.29
C GLY A 356 8.43 5.37 7.85
N HIS A 357 8.21 6.46 7.11
CA HIS A 357 8.77 6.61 5.77
C HIS A 357 10.27 6.91 5.81
N THR A 358 10.80 7.55 6.85
CA THR A 358 12.21 7.94 6.88
C THR A 358 13.13 6.75 7.13
N ILE A 359 12.65 5.68 7.77
CA ILE A 359 13.47 4.48 8.08
C ILE A 359 14.17 3.88 6.85
N PRO A 360 13.48 3.44 5.78
CA PRO A 360 14.18 2.92 4.59
C PRO A 360 15.06 3.98 3.92
N LEU A 361 14.70 5.25 3.99
CA LEU A 361 15.38 6.33 3.28
C LEU A 361 16.67 6.76 3.98
N GLU A 362 16.63 6.97 5.29
CA GLU A 362 17.82 7.25 6.11
C GLU A 362 18.82 6.09 6.05
N PHE A 363 18.33 4.84 6.02
CA PHE A 363 19.21 3.69 5.85
C PHE A 363 19.85 3.68 4.46
N THR A 364 19.10 4.03 3.43
CA THR A 364 19.62 4.17 2.05
C THR A 364 20.67 5.28 1.98
N LYS A 365 20.45 6.41 2.66
CA LYS A 365 21.43 7.49 2.78
C LYS A 365 22.71 7.01 3.45
N TRP A 366 22.61 6.28 4.57
CA TRP A 366 23.77 5.68 5.23
C TRP A 366 24.52 4.68 4.33
N LEU A 367 23.79 3.83 3.59
CA LEU A 367 24.40 2.92 2.61
C LEU A 367 25.12 3.68 1.50
N GLN A 368 24.54 4.78 1.00
CA GLN A 368 25.17 5.65 -0.01
C GLN A 368 26.48 6.24 0.52
N ASP A 369 26.51 6.70 1.78
CA ASP A 369 27.72 7.25 2.38
C ASP A 369 28.82 6.21 2.60
N VAL A 370 28.43 5.01 3.07
CA VAL A 370 29.39 3.95 3.39
C VAL A 370 29.98 3.32 2.13
N PHE A 371 29.13 3.00 1.15
CA PHE A 371 29.57 2.37 -0.08
C PHE A 371 30.05 3.36 -1.14
N ASP A 372 29.70 4.64 -1.01
CA ASP A 372 30.01 5.68 -2.00
C ASP A 372 29.60 5.27 -3.43
N VAL A 373 28.29 5.05 -3.61
CA VAL A 373 27.68 4.51 -4.84
C VAL A 373 26.54 5.40 -5.34
N PRO A 374 26.19 5.34 -6.64
CA PRO A 374 25.05 6.08 -7.16
C PRO A 374 23.72 5.53 -6.62
N LEU A 375 22.74 6.42 -6.48
CA LEU A 375 21.39 6.14 -6.02
C LEU A 375 20.39 6.67 -7.05
N VAL A 376 19.42 5.85 -7.41
CA VAL A 376 18.19 6.28 -8.09
C VAL A 376 17.01 6.18 -7.14
N PHE A 377 16.14 7.18 -7.19
CA PHE A 377 14.98 7.29 -6.32
C PHE A 377 13.71 7.51 -7.15
N MET A 378 12.80 6.54 -7.09
CA MET A 378 11.53 6.56 -7.82
C MET A 378 10.41 7.18 -6.99
N LEU A 379 9.68 8.13 -7.56
CA LEU A 379 8.43 8.66 -7.01
C LEU A 379 7.27 8.13 -7.84
N THR A 380 6.52 7.18 -7.27
CA THR A 380 5.45 6.44 -7.95
C THR A 380 4.12 7.21 -7.93
N ASP A 381 4.13 8.41 -8.48
CA ASP A 381 2.96 9.28 -8.57
C ASP A 381 1.87 8.69 -9.50
N ASP A 382 2.27 8.03 -10.58
CA ASP A 382 1.39 7.24 -11.43
C ASP A 382 0.67 6.10 -10.67
N GLU A 383 1.39 5.34 -9.84
CA GLU A 383 0.83 4.30 -8.96
C GLU A 383 -0.25 4.90 -8.06
N LYS A 384 0.04 6.01 -7.39
CA LYS A 384 -0.92 6.56 -6.43
C LYS A 384 -2.19 7.04 -7.10
N ALA A 385 -2.10 7.63 -8.29
CA ALA A 385 -3.28 7.96 -9.08
C ALA A 385 -4.04 6.71 -9.55
N LEU A 386 -3.33 5.64 -9.94
CA LEU A 386 -3.94 4.39 -10.38
C LEU A 386 -4.61 3.61 -9.23
N PHE A 387 -4.08 3.69 -8.01
CA PHE A 387 -4.51 2.90 -6.85
C PHE A 387 -5.47 3.62 -5.90
N LYS A 388 -5.51 4.95 -5.90
CA LYS A 388 -6.42 5.74 -5.07
C LYS A 388 -7.40 6.48 -5.96
N ASP A 389 -8.61 5.97 -6.07
CA ASP A 389 -9.68 6.55 -6.91
C ASP A 389 -10.06 7.99 -6.50
N THR A 390 -9.69 8.42 -5.29
CA THR A 390 -9.91 9.77 -4.77
C THR A 390 -8.84 10.78 -5.18
N LEU A 391 -7.73 10.35 -5.80
CA LEU A 391 -6.59 11.20 -6.15
C LEU A 391 -6.42 11.31 -7.65
N THR A 392 -6.18 12.51 -8.16
CA THR A 392 -5.86 12.72 -9.57
C THR A 392 -4.37 12.58 -9.87
N PHE A 393 -4.02 12.50 -11.16
CA PHE A 393 -2.62 12.50 -11.61
C PHE A 393 -1.92 13.82 -11.29
N GLU A 394 -2.62 14.95 -11.39
CA GLU A 394 -2.09 16.28 -11.06
C GLU A 394 -1.80 16.43 -9.57
N GLU A 395 -2.70 15.91 -8.72
CA GLU A 395 -2.51 15.93 -7.26
C GLU A 395 -1.33 15.06 -6.83
N THR A 396 -1.23 13.85 -7.35
CA THR A 396 -0.14 12.92 -7.02
C THR A 396 1.21 13.41 -7.55
N LEU A 397 1.24 14.06 -8.71
CA LEU A 397 2.43 14.75 -9.21
C LEU A 397 2.86 15.90 -8.27
N SER A 398 1.91 16.69 -7.77
CA SER A 398 2.18 17.74 -6.78
C SER A 398 2.76 17.15 -5.49
N TYR A 399 2.17 16.06 -4.99
CA TYR A 399 2.69 15.33 -3.84
C TYR A 399 4.09 14.74 -4.09
N ALA A 400 4.38 14.26 -5.31
CA ALA A 400 5.72 13.82 -5.69
C ALA A 400 6.73 14.96 -5.52
N MET A 401 6.41 16.19 -5.95
CA MET A 401 7.35 17.31 -5.80
C MET A 401 7.57 17.68 -4.32
N GLU A 402 6.53 17.69 -3.49
CA GLU A 402 6.70 17.93 -2.04
C GLU A 402 7.47 16.81 -1.34
N ASN A 403 7.18 15.55 -1.69
CA ASN A 403 7.90 14.41 -1.13
C ASN A 403 9.36 14.39 -1.60
N ALA A 404 9.65 14.84 -2.82
CA ALA A 404 11.01 15.03 -3.30
C ALA A 404 11.79 16.03 -2.43
N ARG A 405 11.15 17.15 -2.04
CA ARG A 405 11.75 18.12 -1.10
C ARG A 405 12.01 17.48 0.27
N ASP A 406 11.07 16.70 0.78
CA ASP A 406 11.25 15.94 2.03
C ASP A 406 12.44 14.96 1.91
N ILE A 407 12.55 14.24 0.80
CA ILE A 407 13.64 13.28 0.57
C ILE A 407 14.99 13.99 0.52
N ILE A 408 15.09 15.11 -0.20
CA ILE A 408 16.33 15.91 -0.26
C ILE A 408 16.73 16.39 1.14
N ALA A 409 15.76 16.78 1.97
CA ALA A 409 15.99 17.20 3.35
C ALA A 409 16.53 16.09 4.28
N LEU A 410 16.50 14.82 3.87
CA LEU A 410 17.21 13.73 4.58
C LEU A 410 18.73 13.78 4.39
N GLY A 411 19.23 14.61 3.46
CA GLY A 411 20.66 14.88 3.28
C GLY A 411 21.36 13.94 2.31
N PHE A 412 20.69 13.52 1.24
CA PHE A 412 21.31 12.79 0.13
C PHE A 412 22.29 13.70 -0.65
N ASP A 413 23.36 13.11 -1.20
CA ASP A 413 24.32 13.85 -2.01
C ASP A 413 23.78 14.03 -3.44
N VAL A 414 23.61 15.29 -3.86
CA VAL A 414 23.21 15.63 -5.24
C VAL A 414 24.17 15.09 -6.28
N LYS A 415 25.46 14.88 -5.99
CA LYS A 415 26.39 14.32 -6.98
C LYS A 415 26.12 12.84 -7.26
N LYS A 416 25.49 12.15 -6.32
CA LYS A 416 25.31 10.68 -6.33
C LYS A 416 23.86 10.26 -6.47
N THR A 417 22.92 11.19 -6.49
CA THR A 417 21.49 10.87 -6.32
C THR A 417 20.65 11.43 -7.45
N PHE A 418 19.89 10.58 -8.13
CA PHE A 418 18.91 10.97 -9.14
C PHE A 418 17.49 10.65 -8.65
N LEU A 419 16.67 11.69 -8.46
CA LEU A 419 15.25 11.56 -8.13
C LEU A 419 14.44 11.69 -9.40
N TYR A 420 13.35 10.94 -9.54
CA TYR A 420 12.44 11.14 -10.66
C TYR A 420 11.00 10.84 -10.28
N SER A 421 10.08 11.55 -10.93
CA SER A 421 8.65 11.24 -10.94
C SER A 421 8.38 10.31 -12.11
N ASP A 422 7.56 9.30 -11.88
CA ASP A 422 7.20 8.34 -12.92
C ASP A 422 6.47 9.04 -14.07
N LEU A 423 5.50 9.91 -13.74
CA LEU A 423 4.78 10.72 -14.74
C LEU A 423 5.69 11.64 -15.57
N LYS A 424 6.86 12.02 -15.07
CA LYS A 424 7.80 12.92 -15.77
C LYS A 424 8.92 12.20 -16.52
N TYR A 425 9.40 11.05 -16.02
CA TYR A 425 10.62 10.43 -16.53
C TYR A 425 10.39 9.19 -17.39
N LEU A 426 9.29 8.45 -17.18
CA LEU A 426 9.02 7.17 -17.86
C LEU A 426 8.96 7.34 -19.38
N SER A 427 10.08 7.06 -20.04
CA SER A 427 10.26 7.20 -21.47
C SER A 427 11.40 6.30 -21.96
N ASN A 428 11.59 6.23 -23.29
CA ASN A 428 12.78 5.65 -23.93
C ASN A 428 13.22 4.30 -23.32
N HIS A 429 14.44 4.24 -22.77
CA HIS A 429 15.04 3.01 -22.25
C HIS A 429 14.27 2.41 -21.08
N PHE A 430 13.77 3.25 -20.18
CA PHE A 430 12.96 2.80 -19.05
C PHE A 430 11.71 2.10 -19.57
N LEU A 431 10.95 2.77 -20.44
CA LEU A 431 9.70 2.24 -20.98
C LEU A 431 9.94 0.99 -21.85
N MET A 432 11.06 0.93 -22.58
CA MET A 432 11.47 -0.29 -23.30
C MET A 432 11.75 -1.47 -22.36
N ASN A 433 12.40 -1.23 -21.21
CA ASN A 433 12.58 -2.28 -20.21
C ASN A 433 11.22 -2.73 -19.66
N ALA A 434 10.32 -1.79 -19.35
CA ALA A 434 8.99 -2.08 -18.80
C ALA A 434 8.16 -2.93 -19.77
N TRP A 435 8.13 -2.57 -21.06
CA TRP A 435 7.42 -3.34 -22.09
C TRP A 435 8.04 -4.72 -22.34
N GLU A 436 9.37 -4.82 -22.34
CA GLU A 436 10.02 -6.11 -22.51
C GLU A 436 9.77 -7.02 -21.32
N PHE A 437 9.80 -6.49 -20.11
CA PHE A 437 9.48 -7.24 -18.90
C PHE A 437 8.01 -7.65 -18.85
N SER A 438 7.08 -6.74 -19.19
CA SER A 438 5.64 -7.05 -19.22
C SER A 438 5.30 -8.12 -20.25
N LYS A 439 6.05 -8.22 -21.35
CA LYS A 439 5.91 -9.32 -22.33
C LYS A 439 6.27 -10.70 -21.75
N LEU A 440 7.12 -10.74 -20.71
CA LEU A 440 7.60 -11.98 -20.09
C LEU A 440 6.73 -12.43 -18.92
N VAL A 441 6.02 -11.50 -18.28
CA VAL A 441 5.19 -11.75 -17.10
C VAL A 441 3.74 -11.98 -17.49
N THR A 442 3.17 -13.09 -17.02
CA THR A 442 1.76 -13.41 -17.25
C THR A 442 0.85 -12.78 -16.20
N PHE A 443 -0.41 -12.53 -16.54
CA PHE A 443 -1.42 -12.08 -15.56
C PHE A 443 -1.56 -13.05 -14.38
N ASN A 444 -1.40 -14.36 -14.59
CA ASN A 444 -1.40 -15.36 -13.51
C ASN A 444 -0.29 -15.12 -12.48
N GLN A 445 0.91 -14.72 -12.93
CA GLN A 445 2.01 -14.39 -12.03
C GLN A 445 1.70 -13.11 -11.24
N VAL A 446 1.16 -12.07 -11.90
CA VAL A 446 0.77 -10.82 -11.24
C VAL A 446 -0.35 -11.07 -10.22
N ARG A 447 -1.40 -11.80 -10.60
CA ARG A 447 -2.49 -12.23 -9.70
C ARG A 447 -1.96 -13.00 -8.49
N GLY A 448 -1.05 -13.95 -8.70
CA GLY A 448 -0.46 -14.73 -7.60
C GLY A 448 0.44 -13.90 -6.68
N ALA A 449 1.12 -12.87 -7.21
CA ALA A 449 2.01 -12.01 -6.43
C ALA A 449 1.29 -10.89 -5.69
N PHE A 450 0.20 -10.36 -6.26
CA PHE A 450 -0.44 -9.10 -5.83
C PHE A 450 -1.94 -9.21 -5.55
N GLY A 451 -2.56 -10.36 -5.80
CA GLY A 451 -3.99 -10.56 -5.56
C GLY A 451 -4.93 -9.87 -6.56
N PHE A 452 -4.42 -9.38 -7.69
CA PHE A 452 -5.25 -8.75 -8.72
C PHE A 452 -6.18 -9.75 -9.41
N ASN A 453 -7.31 -9.24 -9.89
CA ASN A 453 -8.37 -10.01 -10.54
C ASN A 453 -8.85 -9.31 -11.83
N GLU A 454 -9.84 -9.89 -12.49
CA GLU A 454 -10.37 -9.43 -13.77
C GLU A 454 -11.08 -8.06 -13.68
N SER A 455 -11.46 -7.60 -12.48
CA SER A 455 -12.00 -6.25 -12.26
C SER A 455 -10.92 -5.21 -11.93
N THR A 456 -9.66 -5.64 -11.75
CA THR A 456 -8.54 -4.73 -11.50
C THR A 456 -8.21 -3.96 -12.78
N ASN A 457 -8.07 -2.63 -12.69
CA ASN A 457 -7.77 -1.82 -13.88
C ASN A 457 -6.41 -2.18 -14.49
N ILE A 458 -6.31 -2.02 -15.82
CA ILE A 458 -5.12 -2.43 -16.59
C ILE A 458 -3.84 -1.69 -16.17
N GLY A 459 -3.97 -0.47 -15.63
CA GLY A 459 -2.83 0.30 -15.11
C GLY A 459 -2.23 -0.37 -13.88
N LYS A 460 -3.04 -0.79 -12.92
CA LYS A 460 -2.60 -1.56 -11.74
C LYS A 460 -1.92 -2.87 -12.14
N ILE A 461 -2.44 -3.56 -13.16
CA ILE A 461 -1.87 -4.81 -13.66
C ILE A 461 -0.50 -4.58 -14.32
N PHE A 462 -0.34 -3.46 -15.05
CA PHE A 462 0.91 -3.11 -15.73
C PHE A 462 1.97 -2.56 -14.78
N PHE A 463 1.58 -1.78 -13.77
CA PHE A 463 2.47 -1.03 -12.87
C PHE A 463 3.62 -1.86 -12.26
N PRO A 464 3.44 -3.13 -11.83
CA PRO A 464 4.56 -3.97 -11.41
C PRO A 464 5.72 -4.02 -12.39
N SER A 465 5.45 -3.93 -13.70
CA SER A 465 6.49 -3.87 -14.73
C SER A 465 7.35 -2.62 -14.62
N VAL A 466 6.76 -1.49 -14.26
CA VAL A 466 7.45 -0.21 -14.07
C VAL A 466 8.37 -0.28 -12.84
N GLN A 467 7.83 -0.67 -11.68
CA GLN A 467 8.60 -0.75 -10.43
C GLN A 467 9.70 -1.84 -10.47
N CYS A 468 9.47 -2.95 -11.18
CA CYS A 468 10.47 -4.00 -11.35
C CYS A 468 11.70 -3.52 -12.12
N VAL A 469 11.50 -2.80 -13.23
CA VAL A 469 12.61 -2.41 -14.12
C VAL A 469 13.37 -1.17 -13.65
N ALA A 470 12.85 -0.46 -12.64
CA ALA A 470 13.62 0.53 -11.89
C ALA A 470 14.89 -0.06 -11.23
N ALA A 471 14.93 -1.39 -11.02
CA ALA A 471 16.11 -2.08 -10.53
C ALA A 471 17.21 -2.28 -11.61
N PHE A 472 17.00 -1.86 -12.86
CA PHE A 472 17.97 -2.07 -13.95
C PHE A 472 18.75 -0.78 -14.26
N ALA A 473 20.07 -0.88 -14.27
CA ALA A 473 20.94 0.22 -14.66
C ALA A 473 20.65 0.74 -16.09
N THR A 474 20.20 -0.15 -16.98
CA THR A 474 19.78 0.18 -18.35
C THR A 474 18.53 1.05 -18.43
N SER A 475 17.81 1.26 -17.33
CA SER A 475 16.66 2.18 -17.29
C SER A 475 17.08 3.64 -17.22
N TYR A 476 18.35 3.93 -16.89
CA TYR A 476 18.85 5.27 -16.60
C TYR A 476 20.15 5.57 -17.36
N PRO A 477 20.19 5.55 -18.70
CA PRO A 477 21.45 5.69 -19.43
C PRO A 477 22.19 7.00 -19.10
N GLU A 478 21.48 8.06 -18.73
CA GLU A 478 22.01 9.39 -18.43
C GLU A 478 22.85 9.45 -17.15
N ILE A 479 22.62 8.55 -16.18
CA ILE A 479 23.36 8.59 -14.90
C ILE A 479 24.77 8.04 -15.00
N TRP A 480 25.07 7.33 -16.09
CA TRP A 480 26.33 6.60 -16.28
C TRP A 480 27.31 7.30 -17.22
N SER A 481 26.81 8.15 -18.13
CA SER A 481 27.61 8.78 -19.19
C SER A 481 27.05 10.16 -19.51
N ASP A 482 27.92 11.11 -19.82
CA ASP A 482 27.53 12.43 -20.33
C ASP A 482 26.94 12.32 -21.75
N GLU A 483 27.33 11.28 -22.48
CA GLU A 483 26.78 10.91 -23.79
C GLU A 483 26.09 9.54 -23.68
N PRO A 484 24.81 9.48 -23.27
CA PRO A 484 24.09 8.23 -23.11
C PRO A 484 23.90 7.51 -24.45
N SER A 485 24.17 6.21 -24.47
CA SER A 485 23.93 5.38 -25.67
C SER A 485 22.44 5.40 -26.05
N PRO A 486 22.09 5.56 -27.35
CA PRO A 486 20.70 5.49 -27.79
C PRO A 486 20.11 4.08 -27.65
N VAL A 487 20.94 3.06 -27.48
CA VAL A 487 20.53 1.66 -27.32
C VAL A 487 20.95 1.09 -25.96
N ARG A 488 20.13 0.20 -25.40
CA ARG A 488 20.44 -0.54 -24.16
C ARG A 488 21.61 -1.50 -24.39
N THR A 489 22.69 -1.36 -23.62
CA THR A 489 23.93 -2.14 -23.79
C THR A 489 24.03 -3.29 -22.78
N LYS A 490 24.73 -4.36 -23.15
CA LYS A 490 24.99 -5.51 -22.26
C LYS A 490 25.91 -5.14 -21.10
N GLN A 491 26.85 -4.22 -21.33
CA GLN A 491 27.79 -3.73 -20.34
C GLN A 491 27.04 -3.06 -19.20
N LEU A 492 26.11 -2.15 -19.54
CA LEU A 492 25.28 -1.48 -18.55
C LEU A 492 24.33 -2.45 -17.84
N GLY A 493 23.78 -3.42 -18.58
CA GLY A 493 22.93 -4.45 -18.01
C GLY A 493 23.60 -5.30 -16.92
N LYS A 494 24.93 -5.40 -16.88
CA LYS A 494 25.68 -6.18 -15.87
C LYS A 494 25.80 -5.50 -14.51
N ILE A 495 25.46 -4.21 -14.38
CA ILE A 495 25.55 -3.50 -13.11
C ILE A 495 24.39 -3.97 -12.22
N GLN A 496 24.74 -4.47 -11.03
CA GLN A 496 23.77 -4.98 -10.07
C GLN A 496 23.17 -3.83 -9.24
N CYS A 497 21.94 -4.02 -8.81
CA CYS A 497 21.20 -3.11 -7.94
C CYS A 497 21.09 -3.68 -6.52
N LEU A 498 21.21 -2.83 -5.50
CA LEU A 498 20.83 -3.12 -4.11
C LEU A 498 19.61 -2.27 -3.72
N ILE A 499 18.58 -2.90 -3.16
CA ILE A 499 17.30 -2.27 -2.84
C ILE A 499 17.01 -2.33 -1.33
N PRO A 500 17.15 -1.22 -0.59
CA PRO A 500 16.71 -1.09 0.79
C PRO A 500 15.22 -0.70 0.84
N MET A 501 14.41 -1.50 1.53
CA MET A 501 12.95 -1.31 1.56
C MET A 501 12.28 -1.96 2.78
N GLY A 502 11.00 -1.69 2.98
CA GLY A 502 10.15 -2.52 3.85
C GLY A 502 9.94 -3.91 3.25
N ILE A 503 9.69 -4.90 4.11
CA ILE A 503 9.46 -6.26 3.61
C ILE A 503 8.23 -6.35 2.70
N ASP A 504 7.21 -5.50 2.89
CA ASP A 504 5.99 -5.41 2.04
C ASP A 504 6.26 -5.29 0.53
N GLN A 505 7.44 -4.78 0.14
CA GLN A 505 7.82 -4.56 -1.25
C GLN A 505 8.52 -5.78 -1.91
N ASP A 506 8.89 -6.83 -1.15
CA ASP A 506 9.54 -8.06 -1.70
C ASP A 506 8.76 -8.70 -2.87
N PRO A 507 7.41 -8.73 -2.91
CA PRO A 507 6.67 -9.32 -4.02
C PRO A 507 7.04 -8.76 -5.40
N TYR A 508 7.27 -7.45 -5.53
CA TYR A 508 7.75 -6.84 -6.79
C TYR A 508 9.11 -7.41 -7.20
N PHE A 509 10.04 -7.44 -6.25
CA PHE A 509 11.41 -7.80 -6.59
C PHE A 509 11.64 -9.31 -6.66
N ARG A 510 10.79 -10.11 -6.02
CA ARG A 510 10.72 -11.55 -6.28
C ARG A 510 10.29 -11.80 -7.72
N LEU A 511 9.26 -11.09 -8.20
CA LEU A 511 8.77 -11.21 -9.57
C LEU A 511 9.85 -10.86 -10.61
N VAL A 512 10.62 -9.77 -10.40
CA VAL A 512 11.71 -9.41 -11.32
C VAL A 512 12.87 -10.41 -11.25
N ARG A 513 13.24 -10.89 -10.06
CA ARG A 513 14.32 -11.88 -9.88
C ARG A 513 14.02 -13.21 -10.57
N ASP A 514 12.75 -13.59 -10.68
CA ASP A 514 12.32 -14.81 -11.34
C ASP A 514 12.28 -14.69 -12.87
N ASN A 515 12.10 -13.48 -13.42
CA ASN A 515 11.85 -13.29 -14.85
C ASN A 515 12.97 -12.54 -15.60
N ALA A 516 13.82 -11.75 -14.93
CA ALA A 516 14.83 -10.89 -15.59
C ALA A 516 15.84 -11.65 -16.47
N HIS A 517 16.13 -12.91 -16.14
CA HIS A 517 17.04 -13.75 -16.91
C HIS A 517 16.56 -14.06 -18.35
N ARG A 518 15.27 -13.85 -18.64
CA ARG A 518 14.64 -14.10 -19.94
C ARG A 518 14.69 -12.89 -20.88
N MET A 519 15.13 -11.72 -20.38
CA MET A 519 15.25 -10.51 -21.19
C MET A 519 16.43 -10.60 -22.16
N LYS A 520 16.41 -9.82 -23.25
CA LYS A 520 17.46 -9.74 -24.28
C LYS A 520 18.81 -9.33 -23.71
N ASN A 521 18.79 -8.38 -22.78
CA ASN A 521 19.95 -7.95 -22.00
C ASN A 521 19.66 -8.22 -20.52
N PRO A 522 19.87 -9.45 -20.03
CA PRO A 522 19.56 -9.81 -18.65
C PRO A 522 20.32 -8.95 -17.67
N SER A 523 19.62 -8.37 -16.70
CA SER A 523 20.23 -7.74 -15.54
C SER A 523 20.49 -8.79 -14.44
N PRO A 524 21.58 -8.69 -13.66
CA PRO A 524 21.74 -9.49 -12.45
C PRO A 524 20.52 -9.36 -11.55
N LYS A 525 20.22 -10.42 -10.79
CA LYS A 525 19.14 -10.37 -9.80
C LYS A 525 19.41 -9.23 -8.82
N PRO A 526 18.46 -8.29 -8.60
CA PRO A 526 18.65 -7.23 -7.62
C PRO A 526 18.81 -7.83 -6.23
N ALA A 527 19.81 -7.35 -5.49
CA ALA A 527 19.99 -7.68 -4.09
C ALA A 527 19.01 -6.85 -3.25
N LEU A 528 18.48 -7.43 -2.18
CA LEU A 528 17.44 -6.82 -1.35
C LEU A 528 17.89 -6.79 0.11
N ILE A 529 17.49 -5.76 0.85
CA ILE A 529 17.64 -5.69 2.30
C ILE A 529 16.36 -5.13 2.93
N HIS A 530 15.75 -5.91 3.83
CA HIS A 530 14.39 -5.67 4.32
C HIS A 530 14.39 -5.12 5.75
N SER A 531 13.62 -4.05 5.94
CA SER A 531 13.29 -3.49 7.25
C SER A 531 12.01 -4.06 7.83
N LYS A 532 11.95 -4.11 9.16
CA LYS A 532 10.72 -4.22 9.95
C LYS A 532 9.93 -2.92 9.83
N PHE A 533 8.61 -3.02 9.92
CA PHE A 533 7.75 -1.84 9.97
C PHE A 533 7.92 -1.11 11.29
N LEU A 534 8.06 0.21 11.23
CA LEU A 534 7.94 1.04 12.41
C LEU A 534 6.47 1.06 12.83
N THR A 535 6.21 0.69 14.08
CA THR A 535 4.85 0.49 14.61
C THR A 535 4.05 1.79 14.63
N ALA A 536 2.74 1.70 14.39
CA ALA A 536 1.83 2.80 14.61
C ALA A 536 1.79 3.22 16.08
N LEU A 537 1.39 4.46 16.36
CA LEU A 537 1.26 4.95 17.73
C LEU A 537 0.32 4.07 18.56
N GLN A 538 -0.75 3.55 17.96
CA GLN A 538 -1.77 2.74 18.66
C GLN A 538 -1.29 1.34 19.08
N GLY A 539 -0.14 0.84 18.59
CA GLY A 539 0.40 -0.45 19.02
C GLY A 539 1.08 -1.28 17.92
N VAL A 540 1.44 -2.52 18.29
CA VAL A 540 2.31 -3.42 17.53
C VAL A 540 1.66 -4.15 16.34
N GLY A 541 0.35 -4.01 16.16
CA GLY A 541 -0.43 -4.75 15.16
C GLY A 541 -0.57 -4.07 13.78
N GLY A 542 -0.11 -2.83 13.63
CA GLY A 542 -0.32 -2.05 12.41
C GLY A 542 0.84 -1.12 12.02
N LYS A 543 0.90 -0.79 10.73
CA LYS A 543 1.84 0.19 10.14
C LYS A 543 1.29 1.62 10.33
N MET A 544 2.18 2.60 10.49
CA MET A 544 1.78 4.01 10.41
C MET A 544 1.08 4.30 9.09
N SER A 545 -0.07 5.00 9.15
CA SER A 545 -0.80 5.39 7.96
C SER A 545 -0.88 6.91 7.85
N SER A 546 -0.58 7.42 6.66
CA SER A 546 -0.80 8.84 6.32
C SER A 546 -2.28 9.22 6.31
N SER A 547 -3.21 8.24 6.26
CA SER A 547 -4.66 8.49 6.33
C SER A 547 -5.19 8.69 7.76
N ASN A 548 -4.43 8.31 8.79
CA ASN A 548 -4.80 8.53 10.19
C ASN A 548 -3.75 9.44 10.87
N PRO A 549 -4.04 10.75 11.02
CA PRO A 549 -3.11 11.72 11.60
C PRO A 549 -2.66 11.40 13.04
N ASN A 550 -3.47 10.62 13.78
CA ASN A 550 -3.18 10.22 15.15
C ASN A 550 -2.38 8.92 15.23
N SER A 551 -2.15 8.24 14.10
CA SER A 551 -1.38 7.00 14.05
C SER A 551 0.12 7.19 13.87
N ALA A 552 0.55 8.39 13.46
CA ALA A 552 1.91 8.66 13.04
C ALA A 552 2.42 10.02 13.53
N ILE A 553 3.74 10.10 13.70
CA ILE A 553 4.47 11.36 13.86
C ILE A 553 4.91 11.83 12.46
N PHE A 554 4.39 12.98 12.02
CA PHE A 554 4.72 13.57 10.72
C PHE A 554 5.99 14.41 10.84
N MET A 555 6.74 14.51 9.74
CA MET A 555 7.94 15.35 9.68
C MET A 555 7.62 16.85 9.75
N THR A 556 6.35 17.21 9.60
CA THR A 556 5.79 18.56 9.77
C THR A 556 5.23 18.81 11.17
N ASP A 557 5.20 17.81 12.06
CA ASP A 557 4.72 18.01 13.43
C ASP A 557 5.66 18.95 14.20
N THR A 558 5.08 19.89 14.94
CA THR A 558 5.79 20.74 15.89
C THR A 558 6.25 19.93 17.11
N ALA A 559 7.25 20.42 17.84
CA ALA A 559 7.72 19.81 19.09
C ALA A 559 6.56 19.53 20.09
N LYS A 560 5.57 20.44 20.16
CA LYS A 560 4.36 20.28 20.98
C LYS A 560 3.44 19.18 20.47
N GLN A 561 3.24 19.06 19.15
CA GLN A 561 2.45 17.98 18.55
C GLN A 561 3.12 16.62 18.78
N ILE A 562 4.43 16.50 18.60
CA ILE A 562 5.18 15.25 18.88
C ILE A 562 4.96 14.82 20.33
N LYS A 563 5.19 15.74 21.29
CA LYS A 563 4.94 15.50 22.71
C LYS A 563 3.52 15.04 22.99
N ASN A 564 2.53 15.73 22.42
CA ASN A 564 1.11 15.38 22.63
C ASN A 564 0.77 14.01 22.05
N LYS A 565 1.27 13.69 20.86
CA LYS A 565 1.01 12.40 20.21
C LYS A 565 1.64 11.23 20.95
N ILE A 566 2.89 11.35 21.39
CA ILE A 566 3.55 10.33 22.20
C ILE A 566 2.81 10.14 23.54
N ASN A 567 2.47 11.23 24.23
CA ASN A 567 1.80 11.12 25.52
C ASN A 567 0.40 10.51 25.42
N ARG A 568 -0.41 10.93 24.44
CA ARG A 568 -1.83 10.53 24.34
C ARG A 568 -2.09 9.26 23.54
N PHE A 569 -1.35 9.05 22.46
CA PHE A 569 -1.67 8.01 21.48
C PHE A 569 -0.67 6.87 21.43
N ALA A 570 0.59 7.07 21.87
CA ALA A 570 1.55 5.97 21.93
C ALA A 570 1.12 4.94 22.98
N PHE A 571 0.86 3.72 22.52
CA PHE A 571 0.52 2.59 23.36
C PHE A 571 1.65 2.30 24.35
N SER A 572 1.26 2.01 25.60
CA SER A 572 2.15 1.77 26.72
C SER A 572 2.13 0.28 27.07
N GLY A 573 3.31 -0.31 27.22
CA GLY A 573 3.48 -1.64 27.81
C GLY A 573 3.50 -1.64 29.34
N GLY A 574 3.36 -0.48 29.97
CA GLY A 574 3.27 -0.31 31.43
C GLY A 574 1.96 -0.84 32.04
N ARG A 575 1.79 -0.62 33.34
CA ARG A 575 0.57 -0.99 34.08
C ARG A 575 -0.32 0.23 34.28
N GLU A 576 -1.59 0.00 34.61
CA GLU A 576 -2.57 1.08 34.80
C GLU A 576 -2.25 1.94 36.02
N THR A 577 -1.80 1.32 37.12
CA THR A 577 -1.45 2.00 38.35
C THR A 577 0.06 2.04 38.58
N LEU A 578 0.51 3.03 39.36
CA LEU A 578 1.92 3.18 39.71
C LEU A 578 2.40 2.00 40.55
N GLU A 579 1.59 1.56 41.51
CA GLU A 579 1.88 0.46 42.42
C GLU A 579 2.11 -0.84 41.64
N GLU A 580 1.18 -1.18 40.73
CA GLU A 580 1.34 -2.37 39.89
C GLU A 580 2.54 -2.26 38.96
N HIS A 581 2.84 -1.07 38.44
CA HIS A 581 4.00 -0.87 37.58
C HIS A 581 5.31 -1.05 38.34
N ARG A 582 5.40 -0.56 39.58
CA ARG A 582 6.57 -0.77 40.45
C ARG A 582 6.74 -2.23 40.85
N GLU A 583 5.64 -2.95 41.05
CA GLU A 583 5.67 -4.36 41.48
C GLU A 583 5.93 -5.33 40.32
N LYS A 584 5.22 -5.16 39.20
CA LYS A 584 5.19 -6.12 38.08
C LYS A 584 5.99 -5.66 36.85
N GLY A 585 6.47 -4.43 36.85
CA GLY A 585 7.17 -3.82 35.71
C GLY A 585 6.29 -3.57 34.48
N GLY A 586 6.90 -2.95 33.46
CA GLY A 586 6.34 -2.80 32.13
C GLY A 586 6.86 -3.85 31.15
N ASN A 587 6.14 -4.04 30.04
CA ASN A 587 6.58 -4.86 28.92
C ASN A 587 7.14 -3.97 27.78
N PRO A 588 8.48 -3.80 27.68
CA PRO A 588 9.09 -3.01 26.62
C PRO A 588 8.87 -3.58 25.21
N ASP A 589 8.62 -4.89 25.05
CA ASP A 589 8.49 -5.52 23.73
C ASP A 589 7.21 -5.09 22.98
N VAL A 590 6.24 -4.55 23.72
CA VAL A 590 4.99 -3.99 23.16
C VAL A 590 4.87 -2.48 23.33
N ASP A 591 5.80 -1.84 24.04
CA ASP A 591 5.75 -0.41 24.35
C ASP A 591 6.24 0.42 23.16
N VAL A 592 5.36 1.26 22.60
CA VAL A 592 5.67 2.01 21.38
C VAL A 592 6.77 3.05 21.60
N ALA A 593 6.85 3.65 22.80
CA ALA A 593 7.90 4.62 23.11
C ALA A 593 9.28 3.93 23.18
N TYR A 594 9.35 2.75 23.79
CA TYR A 594 10.56 1.93 23.76
C TYR A 594 10.93 1.51 22.34
N ILE A 595 9.97 1.01 21.54
CA ILE A 595 10.20 0.64 20.15
C ILE A 595 10.79 1.83 19.38
N TYR A 596 10.27 3.04 19.52
CA TYR A 596 10.81 4.21 18.81
C TYR A 596 12.24 4.52 19.27
N LEU A 597 12.56 4.40 20.56
CA LEU A 597 13.93 4.55 21.05
C LEU A 597 14.88 3.55 20.38
N THR A 598 14.46 2.31 20.10
CA THR A 598 15.31 1.34 19.37
C THR A 598 15.70 1.80 17.96
N TYR A 599 14.96 2.75 17.37
CA TYR A 599 15.29 3.33 16.06
C TYR A 599 16.13 4.61 16.19
N PHE A 600 15.86 5.46 17.18
CA PHE A 600 16.39 6.83 17.24
C PHE A 600 17.45 7.08 18.31
N GLU A 601 17.61 6.20 19.31
CA GLU A 601 18.72 6.28 20.26
C GLU A 601 19.97 5.59 19.68
N ASP A 602 21.14 6.22 19.77
CA ASP A 602 22.39 5.68 19.19
C ASP A 602 23.15 4.78 20.17
N ASP A 603 23.00 5.00 21.48
CA ASP A 603 23.72 4.27 22.52
C ASP A 603 23.02 2.94 22.87
N ASP A 604 23.65 1.83 22.47
CA ASP A 604 23.16 0.46 22.73
C ASP A 604 23.12 0.14 24.24
N ALA A 605 24.08 0.65 25.04
CA ALA A 605 24.12 0.42 26.48
C ALA A 605 23.01 1.21 27.21
N LYS A 606 22.73 2.43 26.75
CA LYS A 606 21.61 3.22 27.25
C LYS A 606 20.28 2.54 26.97
N LEU A 607 20.09 1.96 25.79
CA LEU A 607 18.87 1.21 25.46
C LEU A 607 18.69 -0.04 26.33
N GLU A 608 19.76 -0.81 26.55
CA GLU A 608 19.71 -1.98 27.41
C GLU A 608 19.35 -1.60 28.86
N LYS A 609 19.91 -0.51 29.37
CA LYS A 609 19.53 0.05 30.67
C LYS A 609 18.06 0.45 30.71
N ILE A 610 17.57 1.15 29.69
CA ILE A 610 16.16 1.56 29.59
C ILE A 610 15.24 0.32 29.57
N TYR A 611 15.60 -0.73 28.83
CA TYR A 611 14.85 -1.99 28.77
C TYR A 611 14.73 -2.64 30.16
N ASN A 612 15.86 -2.79 30.85
CA ASN A 612 15.92 -3.44 32.15
C ASN A 612 15.24 -2.60 33.25
N ASP A 613 15.42 -1.28 33.25
CA ASP A 613 14.78 -0.37 34.20
C ASP A 613 13.26 -0.35 34.01
N TYR A 614 12.75 -0.40 32.76
CA TYR A 614 11.31 -0.46 32.50
C TYR A 614 10.71 -1.82 32.89
N LYS A 615 11.40 -2.91 32.55
CA LYS A 615 10.98 -4.28 32.87
C LYS A 615 10.94 -4.57 34.37
N SER A 616 11.82 -3.93 35.15
CA SER A 616 11.82 -4.02 36.61
C SER A 616 10.83 -3.07 37.30
N GLY A 617 10.22 -2.14 36.56
CA GLY A 617 9.37 -1.09 37.13
C GLY A 617 10.15 0.08 37.74
N ALA A 618 11.48 0.12 37.61
CA ALA A 618 12.30 1.24 38.07
C ALA A 618 12.09 2.52 37.23
N LEU A 619 11.90 2.37 35.92
CA LEU A 619 11.54 3.45 35.00
C LEU A 619 10.03 3.47 34.77
N LEU A 620 9.39 4.62 34.90
CA LEU A 620 7.94 4.77 34.69
C LEU A 620 7.61 5.00 33.20
N THR A 621 6.39 4.67 32.79
CA THR A 621 5.89 4.94 31.42
C THR A 621 6.00 6.42 31.03
N GLY A 622 5.70 7.34 31.95
CA GLY A 622 5.85 8.78 31.69
C GLY A 622 7.30 9.19 31.41
N GLU A 623 8.26 8.54 32.07
CA GLU A 623 9.69 8.77 31.88
C GLU A 623 10.18 8.14 30.56
N MET A 624 9.74 6.92 30.23
CA MET A 624 9.98 6.28 28.92
C MET A 624 9.50 7.17 27.77
N LYS A 625 8.26 7.68 27.86
CA LYS A 625 7.69 8.58 26.85
C LYS A 625 8.48 9.89 26.76
N LYS A 626 8.95 10.44 27.88
CA LYS A 626 9.80 11.63 27.90
C LYS A 626 11.12 11.39 27.15
N LEU A 627 11.79 10.26 27.38
CA LEU A 627 13.01 9.88 26.66
C LEU A 627 12.75 9.77 25.15
N ALA A 628 11.64 9.14 24.74
CA ALA A 628 11.26 9.06 23.33
C ALA A 628 11.01 10.46 22.72
N ILE A 629 10.34 11.36 23.44
CA ILE A 629 10.11 12.74 22.98
C ILE A 629 11.45 13.48 22.80
N GLU A 630 12.37 13.35 23.75
CA GLU A 630 13.69 13.97 23.71
C GLU A 630 14.56 13.44 22.57
N ALA A 631 14.40 12.16 22.19
CA ALA A 631 15.07 11.59 21.03
C ALA A 631 14.46 12.06 19.69
N LEU A 632 13.12 12.19 19.63
CA LEU A 632 12.41 12.48 18.37
C LEU A 632 12.38 13.96 18.00
N GLN A 633 12.26 14.87 18.97
CA GLN A 633 12.16 16.30 18.70
C GLN A 633 13.37 16.86 17.93
N PRO A 634 14.63 16.55 18.31
CA PRO A 634 15.80 16.99 17.55
C PRO A 634 15.84 16.43 16.13
N VAL A 635 15.44 15.16 15.93
CA VAL A 635 15.42 14.51 14.61
C VAL A 635 14.47 15.26 13.66
N VAL A 636 13.25 15.52 14.11
CA VAL A 636 12.25 16.25 13.30
C VAL A 636 12.66 17.71 13.11
N GLN A 637 13.20 18.36 14.14
CA GLN A 637 13.66 19.75 14.03
C GLN A 637 14.79 19.91 13.00
N GLN A 638 15.83 19.08 13.07
CA GLN A 638 16.94 19.13 12.12
C GLN A 638 16.50 18.84 10.69
N PHE A 639 15.53 17.92 10.52
CA PHE A 639 14.90 17.69 9.23
C PHE A 639 14.20 18.95 8.72
N GLN A 640 13.39 19.60 9.56
CA GLN A 640 12.66 20.83 9.19
C GLN A 640 13.60 21.99 8.85
N GLU A 641 14.76 22.08 9.52
CA GLU A 641 15.81 23.05 9.22
C GLU A 641 16.40 22.81 7.82
N ARG A 642 16.83 21.58 7.51
CA ARG A 642 17.33 21.22 6.17
C ARG A 642 16.26 21.39 5.09
N ARG A 643 15.00 21.08 5.39
CA ARG A 643 13.89 21.22 4.44
C ARG A 643 13.68 22.67 3.98
N LYS A 644 13.95 23.66 4.85
CA LYS A 644 13.85 25.08 4.49
C LYS A 644 14.90 25.50 3.46
N GLU A 645 16.01 24.77 3.37
CA GLU A 645 17.10 25.04 2.43
C GLU A 645 16.84 24.44 1.03
N VAL A 646 15.80 23.60 0.88
CA VAL A 646 15.45 22.96 -0.38
C VAL A 646 14.64 23.91 -1.26
N THR A 647 15.34 24.69 -2.09
CA THR A 647 14.74 25.56 -3.10
C THR A 647 14.31 24.78 -4.35
N ASP A 648 13.60 25.45 -5.26
CA ASP A 648 13.20 24.85 -6.54
C ASP A 648 14.42 24.51 -7.41
N GLU A 649 15.49 25.30 -7.35
CA GLU A 649 16.75 25.02 -8.05
C GLU A 649 17.44 23.77 -7.47
N VAL A 650 17.42 23.62 -6.15
CA VAL A 650 17.94 22.41 -5.49
C VAL A 650 17.11 21.20 -5.94
N LEU A 651 15.78 21.29 -5.87
CA LEU A 651 14.89 20.22 -6.34
C LEU A 651 15.17 19.84 -7.80
N GLU A 652 15.25 20.81 -8.70
CA GLU A 652 15.55 20.58 -10.12
C GLU A 652 16.91 19.90 -10.31
N SER A 653 17.93 20.28 -9.53
CA SER A 653 19.27 19.68 -9.62
C SER A 653 19.28 18.17 -9.32
N PHE A 654 18.44 17.71 -8.38
CA PHE A 654 18.27 16.28 -8.10
C PHE A 654 17.46 15.57 -9.18
N MET A 655 16.45 16.25 -9.73
CA MET A 655 15.50 15.67 -10.70
C MET A 655 15.96 15.72 -12.16
N LYS A 656 16.98 16.51 -12.47
CA LYS A 656 17.55 16.60 -13.82
C LYS A 656 18.36 15.35 -14.16
N PRO A 657 18.04 14.62 -15.25
CA PRO A 657 18.87 13.53 -15.73
C PRO A 657 20.29 14.03 -16.04
N ARG A 658 21.29 13.42 -15.42
CA ARG A 658 22.71 13.81 -15.54
C ARG A 658 23.59 12.66 -15.10
N ARG A 659 24.86 12.68 -15.54
CA ARG A 659 25.88 11.77 -15.05
C ARG A 659 26.14 11.98 -13.56
N LEU A 660 26.09 10.89 -12.79
CA LEU A 660 26.40 10.90 -11.37
C LEU A 660 27.90 10.68 -11.14
N GLN A 661 28.39 11.13 -9.98
CA GLN A 661 29.81 11.09 -9.60
C GLN A 661 29.96 10.43 -8.22
N TRP A 662 30.73 9.35 -8.15
CA TRP A 662 30.97 8.57 -6.93
C TRP A 662 32.39 7.98 -6.94
N GLY A 663 32.93 7.63 -5.77
CA GLY A 663 34.29 7.08 -5.62
C GLY A 663 34.35 5.55 -5.49
N GLY A 664 33.30 4.91 -4.98
CA GLY A 664 33.27 3.45 -4.77
C GLY A 664 34.18 2.98 -3.63
N ASN A 665 34.68 1.73 -3.71
CA ASN A 665 35.56 1.19 -2.68
C ASN A 665 36.95 1.87 -2.76
N PRO A 666 37.42 2.54 -1.69
CA PRO A 666 38.74 3.18 -1.69
C PRO A 666 39.90 2.16 -1.70
N ASN A 667 39.66 0.92 -1.26
CA ASN A 667 40.69 -0.13 -1.14
C ASN A 667 40.20 -1.47 -1.74
N PRO A 668 40.03 -1.57 -3.07
CA PRO A 668 39.55 -2.80 -3.71
C PRO A 668 40.61 -3.90 -3.67
N LYS A 669 40.19 -5.14 -3.40
CA LYS A 669 41.02 -6.34 -3.50
C LYS A 669 40.85 -6.94 -4.90
N PRO A 670 41.92 -7.04 -5.71
CA PRO A 670 41.83 -7.66 -7.03
C PRO A 670 41.26 -9.07 -6.92
N LYS A 671 40.37 -9.43 -7.84
CA LYS A 671 39.85 -10.78 -7.95
C LYS A 671 40.98 -11.70 -8.39
N GLU A 672 41.26 -12.76 -7.63
CA GLU A 672 42.20 -13.80 -8.08
C GLU A 672 41.68 -14.39 -9.40
N GLU A 673 42.41 -14.16 -10.48
CA GLU A 673 42.12 -14.83 -11.75
C GLU A 673 42.31 -16.33 -11.53
N LYS A 674 41.20 -17.07 -11.52
CA LYS A 674 41.29 -18.52 -11.68
C LYS A 674 41.98 -18.76 -13.02
N LYS A 675 43.26 -19.17 -12.97
CA LYS A 675 43.97 -19.71 -14.13
C LYS A 675 43.06 -20.77 -14.74
N ALA A 676 42.50 -20.46 -15.90
CA ALA A 676 41.80 -21.46 -16.69
C ALA A 676 42.84 -22.55 -17.00
N ASP A 677 42.59 -23.76 -16.50
CA ASP A 677 43.31 -24.94 -16.95
C ASP A 677 43.07 -25.08 -18.45
N ASN A 678 43.98 -24.54 -19.25
CA ASN A 678 44.10 -24.83 -20.67
C ASN A 678 44.53 -26.30 -20.80
N LYS A 679 43.55 -27.20 -20.89
CA LYS A 679 43.74 -28.55 -21.41
C LYS A 679 42.66 -28.88 -22.45
N ALA A 680 43.14 -29.02 -23.69
CA ALA A 680 42.47 -29.51 -24.91
C ALA A 680 41.37 -28.60 -25.47
N ASP A 681 41.39 -28.14 -26.71
CA ASP A 681 41.67 -28.90 -27.92
C ASP A 681 42.60 -28.17 -28.91
N ASN A 682 43.74 -28.80 -29.15
CA ASN A 682 44.60 -28.54 -30.30
C ASN A 682 44.21 -29.56 -31.38
N LYS A 683 43.27 -29.20 -32.27
CA LYS A 683 43.06 -29.86 -33.57
C LYS A 683 42.01 -29.11 -34.41
N LYS A 684 42.50 -28.21 -35.28
CA LYS A 684 42.12 -28.06 -36.70
C LYS A 684 42.60 -26.70 -37.22
N GLU A 685 43.87 -26.65 -37.62
CA GLU A 685 44.29 -25.77 -38.70
C GLU A 685 44.80 -26.66 -39.84
N GLU A 686 43.97 -26.83 -40.87
CA GLU A 686 44.48 -27.09 -42.21
C GLU A 686 43.45 -26.64 -43.25
N LYS A 687 43.92 -25.77 -44.15
CA LYS A 687 43.42 -25.41 -45.48
C LYS A 687 42.22 -24.46 -45.59
N THR A 688 42.52 -23.17 -45.66
CA THR A 688 41.87 -22.24 -46.60
C THR A 688 42.83 -21.96 -47.75
N THR A 689 42.55 -22.54 -48.91
CA THR A 689 43.13 -22.18 -50.21
C THR A 689 42.57 -20.84 -50.66
N GLU A 690 43.46 -19.88 -50.90
CA GLU A 690 43.21 -18.63 -51.59
C GLU A 690 42.81 -18.88 -53.06
N LEU A 691 41.82 -18.12 -53.54
CA LEU A 691 41.51 -17.96 -54.96
C LEU A 691 41.77 -16.49 -55.31
N PRO A 692 42.52 -16.19 -56.39
CA PRO A 692 43.02 -14.85 -56.63
C PRO A 692 42.01 -13.96 -57.38
N ASP A 693 42.17 -12.69 -57.07
CA ASP A 693 41.59 -11.48 -57.65
C ASP A 693 41.70 -11.43 -59.19
N ARG A 694 40.63 -10.97 -59.85
CA ARG A 694 40.65 -10.55 -61.26
C ARG A 694 39.87 -9.25 -61.42
N THR A 695 40.66 -8.21 -61.67
CA THR A 695 40.29 -6.87 -62.11
C THR A 695 39.68 -6.81 -63.51
N ALA A 696 38.61 -6.02 -63.63
CA ALA A 696 38.30 -5.00 -64.64
C ALA A 696 38.15 -5.30 -66.16
N GLU A 697 36.96 -4.91 -66.66
CA GLU A 697 36.57 -4.29 -67.97
C GLU A 697 36.37 -5.15 -69.26
N PRO A 698 35.64 -4.66 -70.29
CA PRO A 698 34.35 -3.93 -70.31
C PRO A 698 33.35 -4.39 -71.43
N SER A 699 32.16 -3.76 -71.45
CA SER A 699 31.20 -3.54 -72.58
C SER A 699 30.53 -4.73 -73.32
N ALA A 700 29.20 -4.81 -73.22
CA ALA A 700 28.22 -4.68 -74.31
C ALA A 700 26.79 -4.79 -73.75
#